data_AF-A0A8G2BH17-F1
#
_entry.id   AF-A0A8G2BH17-F1
#
_cell.length_a   1.000
_cell.length_b   1.000
_cell.length_c   1.000
_cell.angle_alpha   90.00
_cell.angle_beta   90.00
_cell.angle_gamma   90.00
#
_symmetry.space_group_name_H-M   'P 1'
#
loop_
_entity.id
_entity.type
_entity.pdbx_description
1 polymer ?
#
loop_
_entity_poly.entity_id
_entity_poly.type
_entity_poly.pdbx_seq_one_letter_code
_entity_poly.pdbx_strand_id
1 'polypeptide(L)'
;MSVSWQSVRPKHQVLIGAAIGLIALVASFAWDKWNLYHDEMARTQDSARRTSELLVKHTERVFDGIDAALREITRIRQEAEAGQLSAQSIHRMLLAVHGGTPVLRSVGWVDGDGTRLATSDSASPSPLNIANTTGFRILRSVNNPDAPPFISEQFYSAVLDADIFFAGRSMADQNGAFAGLVYGTVDPLYFTQVFSAADLGLDAVVTLSRLNGSVLARHPAGPGAESSQPVFRAGAIEATGSGILASEQLQGDASPIVGYATTADRRFVLTTSVQRPDALADFYDVAAGGLWRLLLVIILLVAVAIALYIQIDRREAVANRLRYSEARFRDYAEASSDWFWETDAEHRMVWMSRAVEHTSHASAQWHMGKRRIDMCARELMSDPNSVQEHQKTLEQHLPFSDFEYPRRSPSGIRWIRTSGVPIFDADGTFTGYRGSARDITDFVDAKERLRDATDAIPGGFMLFNEADELIYQNAPSQQPTGHGFVERLGDTFETIVRRVVERGFIEEAREDPEGWIRWRMNRHMAANSTTQVHINGRAIEMVERMTSDGGRVLLRFDVTDREMAYEEIRQARDAADAANKAKSDFLASMSHELRTPLNAIIGFGEILQRAKARALSSEQVTEYSGYIVSSGQLLLGLVNDVLDLSSVEAGRMKVSLESLDVRQMIERAVESVRPLADHRSIELQVEIPPHVGNVRADSQRSVQVLLNLLSNAIKYNKPNGFVQVHVEQDDDQTTILVTDSGPGISAHKAARLFAPFERLGAEFGNIEGTGIGLALSKKLVTAMSGQIGYLPAEPAGSTFWLSLPRCHEIEIDAEPGSATAAAPASVAATAPTPALADPDVADVGGFTLLCIEDNPINMRIVEHAVSALADVTFVQAETGLEGIERATSLLPDVIVLDLNLPDLHGHEVHSRLLANPDTRDIPVIALTAAAMPQEVTKGMAKGFFSYLTKPMDFDAFRSTVTAALSAGDQVPEPVQAERSGTDPVRDQASVSRQIDRARLSTLRTLTPRDTFIDLVREACAEIDQRTEDFLKAAAEQDLTVLVQNLHTLRGLCLNIGASDLGCLAGTLEEQARAGDRAALEQAAAEFRAAGAETVASLTRYLDTLPPKAVSAA
;
A
#
# COMPACT_ATOMS: atom_id res chain seq x y z
N MET A 1 -44.23 29.95 0.95
CA MET A 1 -45.19 28.93 1.47
C MET A 1 -44.88 28.68 2.94
N SER A 2 -45.69 29.21 3.85
CA SER A 2 -45.49 29.08 5.30
C SER A 2 -46.23 27.84 5.83
N VAL A 3 -45.57 26.68 5.84
CA VAL A 3 -46.05 25.51 6.59
C VAL A 3 -45.90 25.84 8.07
N SER A 4 -46.99 25.81 8.84
CA SER A 4 -46.92 26.15 10.27
C SER A 4 -46.08 25.10 10.99
N TRP A 5 -45.07 25.56 11.74
CA TRP A 5 -44.16 24.69 12.49
C TRP A 5 -44.89 23.73 13.45
N GLN A 6 -46.10 24.08 13.88
CA GLN A 6 -46.96 23.26 14.74
C GLN A 6 -47.54 22.01 14.05
N SER A 7 -47.52 21.92 12.72
CA SER A 7 -48.04 20.77 11.97
C SER A 7 -47.04 19.62 11.80
N VAL A 8 -45.77 19.85 12.11
CA VAL A 8 -44.67 18.88 11.96
C VAL A 8 -44.55 18.03 13.22
N ARG A 9 -44.48 16.69 13.08
CA ARG A 9 -44.33 15.80 14.26
C ARG A 9 -43.06 16.17 15.05
N PRO A 10 -43.08 16.10 16.39
CA PRO A 10 -41.96 16.53 17.25
C PRO A 10 -40.61 15.91 16.84
N LYS A 11 -40.61 14.64 16.41
CA LYS A 11 -39.40 13.95 15.93
C LYS A 11 -38.76 14.59 14.68
N HIS A 12 -39.56 15.16 13.79
CA HIS A 12 -39.05 15.84 12.59
C HIS A 12 -38.57 17.26 12.91
N GLN A 13 -39.15 17.92 13.93
CA GLN A 13 -38.67 19.22 14.41
C GLN A 13 -37.25 19.14 14.98
N VAL A 14 -36.92 18.07 15.72
CA VAL A 14 -35.57 17.82 16.24
C VAL A 14 -34.54 17.64 15.12
N LEU A 15 -34.89 16.88 14.07
CA LEU A 15 -34.01 16.67 12.92
C LEU A 15 -33.78 17.96 12.12
N ILE A 16 -34.82 18.75 11.88
CA ILE A 16 -34.72 20.03 11.19
C ILE A 16 -33.88 21.03 12.01
N GLY A 17 -34.09 21.10 13.32
CA GLY A 17 -33.30 21.94 14.21
C GLY A 17 -31.81 21.55 14.22
N ALA A 18 -31.51 20.26 14.28
CA ALA A 18 -30.14 19.75 14.20
C ALA A 18 -29.47 20.08 12.86
N ALA A 19 -30.20 19.94 11.74
CA ALA A 19 -29.68 20.28 10.41
C ALA A 19 -29.37 21.78 10.27
N ILE A 20 -30.24 22.66 10.77
CA ILE A 20 -30.00 24.12 10.76
C ILE A 20 -28.79 24.47 11.63
N GLY A 21 -28.68 23.89 12.83
CA GLY A 21 -27.53 24.09 13.71
C GLY A 21 -26.21 23.63 13.07
N LEU A 22 -26.23 22.51 12.36
CA LEU A 22 -25.09 21.99 11.62
C LEU A 22 -24.63 22.95 10.53
N ILE A 23 -25.56 23.46 9.72
CA ILE A 23 -25.27 24.41 8.65
C ILE A 23 -24.66 25.70 9.22
N ALA A 24 -25.22 26.24 10.29
CA ALA A 24 -24.70 27.44 10.94
C ALA A 24 -23.29 27.24 11.52
N LEU A 25 -23.03 26.08 12.12
CA LEU A 25 -21.72 25.72 12.68
C LEU A 25 -20.66 25.63 11.57
N VAL A 26 -20.96 24.92 10.48
CA VAL A 26 -20.06 24.78 9.32
C VAL A 26 -19.80 26.13 8.66
N ALA A 27 -20.83 26.97 8.49
CA ALA A 27 -20.68 28.31 7.94
C ALA A 27 -19.80 29.21 8.82
N SER A 28 -20.00 29.17 10.14
CA SER A 28 -19.17 29.93 11.10
C SER A 28 -17.71 29.48 11.06
N PHE A 29 -17.45 28.17 10.98
CA PHE A 29 -16.10 27.64 10.87
C PHE A 29 -15.43 28.06 9.56
N ALA A 30 -16.15 27.97 8.43
CA ALA A 30 -15.65 28.39 7.13
C ALA A 30 -15.28 29.88 7.11
N TRP A 31 -16.12 30.73 7.73
CA TRP A 31 -15.85 32.16 7.86
C TRP A 31 -14.61 32.45 8.71
N ASP A 32 -14.45 31.76 9.84
CA ASP A 32 -13.28 31.90 10.71
C ASP A 32 -11.99 31.49 9.99
N LYS A 33 -12.00 30.35 9.27
CA LYS A 33 -10.86 29.89 8.48
C LYS A 33 -10.54 30.80 7.30
N TRP A 34 -11.54 31.37 6.66
CA TRP A 34 -11.35 32.38 5.61
C TRP A 34 -10.57 33.60 6.15
N ASN A 35 -10.96 34.11 7.32
CA ASN A 35 -10.27 35.25 7.93
C ASN A 35 -8.83 34.89 8.34
N LEU A 36 -8.64 33.75 9.00
CA LEU A 36 -7.30 33.29 9.40
C LEU A 36 -6.36 33.16 8.20
N TYR A 37 -6.84 32.58 7.10
CA TYR A 37 -6.08 32.47 5.86
C TYR A 37 -5.63 33.84 5.33
N HIS A 38 -6.55 34.82 5.29
CA HIS A 38 -6.22 36.16 4.82
C HIS A 38 -5.26 36.91 5.75
N ASP A 39 -5.40 36.74 7.07
CA ASP A 39 -4.51 37.34 8.05
C ASP A 39 -3.09 36.79 7.97
N GLU A 40 -2.93 35.48 7.74
CA GLU A 40 -1.61 34.84 7.58
C GLU A 40 -0.93 35.25 6.27
N MET A 41 -1.72 35.34 5.19
CA MET A 41 -1.26 35.84 3.90
C MET A 41 -0.76 37.29 4.00
N ALA A 42 -1.51 38.16 4.67
CA ALA A 42 -1.13 39.56 4.88
C ALA A 42 0.15 39.69 5.73
N ARG A 43 0.27 38.89 6.79
CA ARG A 43 1.48 38.86 7.64
C ARG A 43 2.72 38.42 6.87
N THR A 44 2.60 37.38 6.04
CA THR A 44 3.72 36.89 5.23
C THR A 44 4.15 37.91 4.17
N GLN A 45 3.18 38.55 3.52
CA GLN A 45 3.45 39.66 2.59
C GLN A 45 4.22 40.78 3.29
N ASP A 46 3.73 41.28 4.42
CA ASP A 46 4.40 42.34 5.18
C ASP A 46 5.81 41.95 5.63
N SER A 47 6.00 40.69 6.05
CA SER A 47 7.32 40.15 6.42
C SER A 47 8.29 40.17 5.23
N ALA A 48 7.89 39.61 4.09
CA ALA A 48 8.73 39.58 2.88
C ALA A 48 9.11 40.99 2.40
N ARG A 49 8.18 41.95 2.47
CA ARG A 49 8.45 43.36 2.16
C ARG A 49 9.48 43.96 3.13
N ARG A 50 9.26 43.84 4.44
CA ARG A 50 10.15 44.42 5.47
C ARG A 50 11.57 43.84 5.38
N THR A 51 11.69 42.55 5.15
CA THR A 51 13.00 41.91 4.96
C THR A 51 13.70 42.45 3.73
N SER A 52 12.98 42.61 2.61
CA SER A 52 13.53 43.24 1.41
C SER A 52 14.05 44.66 1.69
N GLU A 53 13.26 45.49 2.37
CA GLU A 53 13.65 46.86 2.75
C GLU A 53 14.89 46.90 3.66
N LEU A 54 15.01 45.96 4.60
CA LEU A 54 16.14 45.86 5.52
C LEU A 54 17.42 45.43 4.80
N LEU A 55 17.34 44.41 3.94
CA LEU A 55 18.48 43.88 3.20
C LEU A 55 18.98 44.87 2.13
N VAL A 56 18.09 45.65 1.50
CA VAL A 56 18.50 46.75 0.61
C VAL A 56 19.31 47.79 1.37
N LYS A 57 18.86 48.24 2.55
CA LYS A 57 19.63 49.20 3.36
C LYS A 57 20.99 48.65 3.81
N HIS A 58 21.10 47.35 4.04
CA HIS A 58 22.39 46.72 4.28
C HIS A 58 23.26 46.77 3.03
N THR A 59 22.70 46.43 1.87
CA THR A 59 23.38 46.45 0.57
C THR A 59 23.89 47.85 0.23
N GLU A 60 23.11 48.90 0.48
CA GLU A 60 23.53 50.29 0.34
C GLU A 60 24.76 50.62 1.19
N ARG A 61 24.74 50.26 2.48
CA ARG A 61 25.90 50.47 3.37
C ARG A 61 27.16 49.74 2.89
N VAL A 62 27.00 48.55 2.32
CA VAL A 62 28.12 47.77 1.76
C VAL A 62 28.69 48.47 0.53
N PHE A 63 27.84 48.94 -0.38
CA PHE A 63 28.28 49.69 -1.55
C PHE A 63 28.90 51.05 -1.20
N ASP A 64 28.38 51.74 -0.18
CA ASP A 64 28.99 52.97 0.34
C ASP A 64 30.37 52.69 0.95
N GLY A 65 30.53 51.56 1.65
CA GLY A 65 31.82 51.10 2.16
C GLY A 65 32.83 50.79 1.06
N ILE A 66 32.38 50.13 -0.02
CA ILE A 66 33.21 49.91 -1.22
C ILE A 66 33.60 51.25 -1.84
N ASP A 67 32.69 52.22 -1.95
CA ASP A 67 33.01 53.53 -2.50
C ASP A 67 34.06 54.27 -1.67
N ALA A 68 33.92 54.24 -0.34
CA ALA A 68 34.89 54.83 0.58
C ALA A 68 36.28 54.18 0.42
N ALA A 69 36.34 52.85 0.28
CA ALA A 69 37.59 52.13 0.03
C ALA A 69 38.24 52.55 -1.31
N LEU A 70 37.46 52.68 -2.38
CA LEU A 70 37.97 53.13 -3.69
C LEU A 70 38.52 54.56 -3.64
N ARG A 71 37.86 55.46 -2.91
CA ARG A 71 38.35 56.84 -2.71
C ARG A 71 39.65 56.86 -1.91
N GLU A 72 39.77 56.00 -0.90
CA GLU A 72 41.00 55.86 -0.12
C GLU A 72 42.16 55.34 -0.99
N ILE A 73 41.92 54.38 -1.88
CA ILE A 73 42.92 53.92 -2.85
C ILE A 73 43.36 55.06 -3.78
N THR A 74 42.42 55.91 -4.17
CA THR A 74 42.72 57.09 -5.00
C THR A 74 43.66 58.04 -4.26
N ARG A 75 43.44 58.26 -2.96
CA ARG A 75 44.33 59.05 -2.09
C ARG A 75 45.73 58.44 -1.99
N ILE A 76 45.83 57.13 -1.75
CA ILE A 76 47.10 56.39 -1.67
C ILE A 76 47.90 56.55 -2.97
N ARG A 77 47.22 56.46 -4.13
CA ARG A 77 47.86 56.65 -5.43
C ARG A 77 48.41 58.06 -5.60
N GLN A 78 47.68 59.10 -5.21
CA GLN A 78 48.15 60.48 -5.30
C GLN A 78 49.41 60.71 -4.44
N GLU A 79 49.45 60.12 -3.24
CA GLU A 79 50.65 60.16 -2.37
C GLU A 79 51.83 59.40 -3.00
N ALA A 80 51.57 58.29 -3.70
CA ALA A 80 52.59 57.54 -4.43
C ALA A 80 53.16 58.33 -5.64
N GLU A 81 52.31 59.00 -6.42
CA GLU A 81 52.73 59.83 -7.56
C GLU A 81 53.55 61.07 -7.14
N ALA A 82 53.33 61.58 -5.92
CA ALA A 82 54.15 62.64 -5.31
C ALA A 82 55.57 62.17 -4.90
N GLY A 83 55.91 60.89 -5.13
CA GLY A 83 57.22 60.32 -4.80
C GLY A 83 57.43 60.02 -3.32
N GLN A 84 56.36 59.98 -2.52
CA GLN A 84 56.43 59.90 -1.07
C GLN A 84 56.40 58.46 -0.51
N LEU A 85 56.10 57.45 -1.35
CA LEU A 85 55.85 56.07 -0.92
C LEU A 85 56.64 55.04 -1.73
N SER A 86 57.18 54.03 -1.04
CA SER A 86 57.81 52.86 -1.67
C SER A 86 56.76 51.82 -2.12
N ALA A 87 57.12 50.93 -3.06
CA ALA A 87 56.24 49.84 -3.49
C ALA A 87 55.75 48.94 -2.33
N GLN A 88 56.60 48.69 -1.34
CA GLN A 88 56.21 47.94 -0.13
C GLN A 88 55.24 48.72 0.75
N SER A 89 55.40 50.04 0.86
CA SER A 89 54.48 50.91 1.61
C SER A 89 53.10 50.92 0.96
N ILE A 90 53.04 51.05 -0.36
CA ILE A 90 51.81 51.00 -1.16
C ILE A 90 51.07 49.68 -0.93
N HIS A 91 51.77 48.55 -1.04
CA HIS A 91 51.15 47.23 -0.85
C HIS A 91 50.58 47.06 0.56
N ARG A 92 51.27 47.52 1.62
CA ARG A 92 50.74 47.49 3.00
C ARG A 92 49.51 48.37 3.17
N MET A 93 49.49 49.55 2.56
CA MET A 93 48.31 50.44 2.64
C MET A 93 47.12 49.82 1.89
N LEU A 94 47.34 49.21 0.73
CA LEU A 94 46.30 48.46 0.01
C LEU A 94 45.77 47.26 0.82
N LEU A 95 46.65 46.51 1.48
CA LEU A 95 46.25 45.44 2.41
C LEU A 95 45.41 45.97 3.59
N ALA A 96 45.72 47.17 4.11
CA ALA A 96 44.93 47.78 5.17
C ALA A 96 43.53 48.19 4.69
N VAL A 97 43.41 48.75 3.48
CA VAL A 97 42.10 49.07 2.87
C VAL A 97 41.28 47.80 2.62
N HIS A 98 41.92 46.76 2.07
CA HIS A 98 41.30 45.44 1.89
C HIS A 98 40.81 44.85 3.22
N GLY A 99 41.66 44.83 4.26
CA GLY A 99 41.29 44.33 5.58
C GLY A 99 40.20 45.14 6.30
N GLY A 100 40.06 46.43 5.98
CA GLY A 100 38.99 47.29 6.48
C GLY A 100 37.64 47.12 5.78
N THR A 101 37.60 46.40 4.65
CA THR A 101 36.40 46.25 3.81
C THR A 101 36.17 44.77 3.46
N PRO A 102 35.56 43.98 4.36
CA PRO A 102 35.49 42.51 4.26
C PRO A 102 34.84 41.95 2.99
N VAL A 103 34.03 42.76 2.30
CA VAL A 103 33.34 42.40 1.05
C VAL A 103 34.29 42.42 -0.17
N LEU A 104 35.43 43.12 -0.07
CA LEU A 104 36.43 43.21 -1.14
C LEU A 104 37.43 42.07 -1.01
N ARG A 105 37.63 41.32 -2.08
CA ARG A 105 38.61 40.21 -2.18
C ARG A 105 40.00 40.67 -2.61
N SER A 106 40.07 41.67 -3.48
CA SER A 106 41.30 42.32 -3.91
C SER A 106 41.03 43.79 -4.23
N VAL A 107 42.03 44.64 -4.11
CA VAL A 107 41.98 46.05 -4.48
C VAL A 107 43.23 46.48 -5.22
N GLY A 108 43.14 47.53 -6.03
CA GLY A 108 44.30 48.07 -6.73
C GLY A 108 43.97 49.18 -7.71
N TRP A 109 44.92 49.48 -8.58
CA TRP A 109 44.70 50.44 -9.66
C TRP A 109 45.49 50.11 -10.93
N VAL A 110 45.02 50.69 -12.02
CA VAL A 110 45.63 50.59 -13.36
C VAL A 110 45.91 51.97 -13.92
N ASP A 111 46.81 52.08 -14.89
CA ASP A 111 47.09 53.31 -15.62
C ASP A 111 46.08 53.60 -16.75
N GLY A 112 46.29 54.70 -17.48
CA GLY A 112 45.44 55.12 -18.60
C GLY A 112 45.42 54.14 -19.78
N ASP A 113 46.42 53.26 -19.88
CA ASP A 113 46.53 52.20 -20.89
C ASP A 113 45.97 50.85 -20.40
N GLY A 114 45.44 50.82 -19.16
CA GLY A 114 44.82 49.65 -18.55
C GLY A 114 45.80 48.65 -17.94
N THR A 115 47.08 49.01 -17.81
CA THR A 115 48.10 48.15 -17.19
C THR A 115 48.04 48.26 -15.68
N ARG A 116 48.01 47.12 -14.98
CA ARG A 116 47.98 47.06 -13.51
C ARG A 116 49.31 47.50 -12.91
N LEU A 117 49.26 48.55 -12.09
CA LEU A 117 50.43 49.14 -11.43
C LEU A 117 50.56 48.69 -9.97
N ALA A 118 49.44 48.54 -9.26
CA ALA A 118 49.45 48.10 -7.86
C ALA A 118 48.21 47.25 -7.52
N THR A 119 48.38 46.36 -6.55
CA THR A 119 47.32 45.50 -6.03
C THR A 119 47.61 45.05 -4.59
N SER A 120 46.57 44.68 -3.86
CA SER A 120 46.65 44.01 -2.56
C SER A 120 47.17 42.58 -2.65
N ASP A 121 47.12 41.93 -3.82
CA ASP A 121 47.42 40.49 -3.95
C ASP A 121 48.93 40.20 -3.95
N SER A 122 49.74 41.16 -4.39
CA SER A 122 51.20 41.02 -4.48
C SER A 122 51.88 42.39 -4.42
N ALA A 123 53.00 42.47 -3.71
CA ALA A 123 53.88 43.64 -3.70
C ALA A 123 54.62 43.86 -5.03
N SER A 124 54.58 42.88 -5.94
CA SER A 124 55.11 42.95 -7.31
C SER A 124 54.10 42.30 -8.26
N PRO A 125 53.06 43.03 -8.67
CA PRO A 125 51.99 42.47 -9.49
C PRO A 125 52.51 41.98 -10.85
N SER A 126 52.09 40.78 -11.25
CA SER A 126 52.27 40.32 -12.63
C SER A 126 51.59 41.29 -13.60
N PRO A 127 52.20 41.55 -14.78
CA PRO A 127 51.61 42.43 -15.78
C PRO A 127 50.26 41.89 -16.23
N LEU A 128 49.20 42.63 -15.92
CA LEU A 128 47.83 42.35 -16.31
C LEU A 128 47.28 43.63 -16.95
N ASN A 129 46.84 43.55 -18.20
CA ASN A 129 46.20 44.66 -18.88
C ASN A 129 44.70 44.39 -19.03
N ILE A 130 43.88 45.32 -18.51
CA ILE A 130 42.42 45.21 -18.49
C ILE A 130 41.72 46.15 -19.49
N ALA A 131 42.45 46.76 -20.43
CA ALA A 131 41.92 47.77 -21.35
C ALA A 131 40.73 47.27 -22.19
N ASN A 132 40.70 45.97 -22.49
CA ASN A 132 39.64 45.33 -23.28
C ASN A 132 38.38 44.98 -22.47
N THR A 133 38.43 45.09 -21.14
CA THR A 133 37.27 44.78 -20.30
C THR A 133 36.16 45.83 -20.48
N THR A 134 34.90 45.39 -20.39
CA THR A 134 33.74 46.28 -20.50
C THR A 134 33.75 47.37 -19.42
N GLY A 135 34.13 47.02 -18.19
CA GLY A 135 34.23 47.98 -17.08
C GLY A 135 35.26 49.10 -17.33
N PHE A 136 36.44 48.76 -17.86
CA PHE A 136 37.46 49.76 -18.20
C PHE A 136 36.99 50.70 -19.31
N ARG A 137 36.39 50.17 -20.39
CA ARG A 137 35.87 50.98 -21.50
C ARG A 137 34.78 51.95 -21.06
N ILE A 138 33.85 51.49 -20.21
CA ILE A 138 32.78 52.34 -19.64
C ILE A 138 33.40 53.44 -18.79
N LEU A 139 34.24 53.11 -17.81
CA LEU A 139 34.85 54.10 -16.92
C LEU A 139 35.75 55.10 -17.65
N ARG A 140 36.45 54.67 -18.70
CA ARG A 140 37.24 55.56 -19.58
C ARG A 140 36.36 56.51 -20.40
N SER A 141 35.22 56.04 -20.89
CA SER A 141 34.28 56.86 -21.66
C SER A 141 33.55 57.91 -20.81
N VAL A 142 33.20 57.55 -19.58
CA VAL A 142 32.52 58.46 -18.63
C VAL A 142 33.51 59.45 -18.02
N ASN A 143 34.72 58.98 -17.66
CA ASN A 143 35.81 59.75 -17.05
C ASN A 143 35.34 60.80 -16.03
N ASN A 144 34.59 60.35 -15.02
CA ASN A 144 34.07 61.21 -13.97
C ASN A 144 34.47 60.63 -12.60
N PRO A 145 35.56 61.13 -12.00
CA PRO A 145 36.04 60.67 -10.70
C PRO A 145 35.06 60.87 -9.55
N ASP A 146 34.04 61.72 -9.69
CA ASP A 146 33.02 61.97 -8.66
C ASP A 146 31.77 61.10 -8.82
N ALA A 147 31.57 60.45 -9.97
CA ALA A 147 30.43 59.57 -10.22
C ALA A 147 30.42 58.35 -9.28
N PRO A 148 29.25 57.79 -8.91
CA PRO A 148 29.17 56.57 -8.13
C PRO A 148 30.00 55.43 -8.74
N PRO A 149 30.55 54.51 -7.92
CA PRO A 149 31.40 53.45 -8.44
C PRO A 149 30.62 52.58 -9.43
N PHE A 150 31.28 52.23 -10.53
CA PHE A 150 30.75 51.29 -11.50
C PHE A 150 30.86 49.89 -10.93
N ILE A 151 29.74 49.18 -10.86
CA ILE A 151 29.69 47.78 -10.48
C ILE A 151 29.46 46.96 -11.75
N SER A 152 30.19 45.88 -12.01
CA SER A 152 29.97 45.03 -13.18
C SER A 152 28.89 43.98 -12.94
N GLU A 153 28.56 43.23 -13.99
CA GLU A 153 27.90 41.92 -13.83
C GLU A 153 28.87 40.93 -13.20
N GLN A 154 28.35 39.82 -12.68
CA GLN A 154 29.16 38.72 -12.16
C GLN A 154 29.92 38.05 -13.31
N PHE A 155 31.19 37.73 -13.09
CA PHE A 155 32.01 36.94 -14.01
C PHE A 155 33.04 36.12 -13.24
N TYR A 156 33.42 34.98 -13.80
CA TYR A 156 34.48 34.15 -13.25
C TYR A 156 35.86 34.76 -13.51
N SER A 157 36.65 34.95 -12.47
CA SER A 157 38.04 35.43 -12.55
C SER A 157 39.00 34.27 -12.46
N ALA A 158 39.65 33.91 -13.57
CA ALA A 158 40.70 32.89 -13.60
C ALA A 158 41.93 33.25 -12.73
N VAL A 159 42.13 34.54 -12.43
CA VAL A 159 43.25 35.00 -11.57
C VAL A 159 42.95 34.76 -10.09
N LEU A 160 41.68 34.88 -9.67
CA LEU A 160 41.26 34.73 -8.28
C LEU A 160 40.58 33.39 -7.99
N ASP A 161 40.40 32.56 -9.04
CA ASP A 161 39.68 31.29 -9.04
C ASP A 161 38.32 31.37 -8.32
N ALA A 162 37.54 32.39 -8.69
CA ALA A 162 36.28 32.68 -8.05
C ALA A 162 35.38 33.53 -8.95
N ASP A 163 34.07 33.36 -8.77
CA ASP A 163 33.09 34.32 -9.26
C ASP A 163 33.22 35.63 -8.49
N ILE A 164 33.32 36.73 -9.24
CA ILE A 164 33.42 38.07 -8.67
C ILE A 164 32.57 39.04 -9.46
N PHE A 165 32.32 40.20 -8.88
CA PHE A 165 31.99 41.38 -9.67
C PHE A 165 32.96 42.51 -9.38
N PHE A 166 33.20 43.32 -10.40
CA PHE A 166 34.17 44.40 -10.39
C PHE A 166 33.51 45.69 -9.91
N ALA A 167 34.09 46.35 -8.91
CA ALA A 167 33.75 47.71 -8.51
C ALA A 167 34.90 48.64 -8.88
N GLY A 168 34.64 49.71 -9.65
CA GLY A 168 35.71 50.61 -10.08
C GLY A 168 35.30 52.06 -10.25
N ARG A 169 36.28 52.97 -10.14
CA ARG A 169 36.12 54.42 -10.28
C ARG A 169 37.23 54.98 -11.16
N SER A 170 36.87 55.87 -12.10
CA SER A 170 37.83 56.53 -12.97
C SER A 170 38.68 57.53 -12.19
N MET A 171 39.92 57.70 -12.59
CA MET A 171 40.80 58.78 -12.13
C MET A 171 41.12 59.71 -13.27
N ALA A 172 41.23 60.99 -12.95
CA ALA A 172 41.65 62.02 -13.88
C ALA A 172 43.00 62.61 -13.47
N ASP A 173 43.80 63.02 -14.44
CA ASP A 173 45.03 63.78 -14.22
C ASP A 173 44.75 65.26 -13.89
N GLN A 174 45.80 66.05 -13.72
CA GLN A 174 45.71 67.48 -13.39
C GLN A 174 45.01 68.32 -14.48
N ASN A 175 44.90 67.79 -15.70
CA ASN A 175 44.24 68.43 -16.84
C ASN A 175 42.82 67.87 -17.08
N GLY A 176 42.33 66.95 -16.23
CA GLY A 176 41.04 66.29 -16.38
C GLY A 176 41.02 65.13 -17.37
N ALA A 177 42.16 64.73 -17.93
CA ALA A 177 42.25 63.58 -18.83
C ALA A 177 42.28 62.26 -18.04
N PHE A 178 41.77 61.18 -18.64
CA PHE A 178 41.70 59.87 -17.99
C PHE A 178 43.10 59.32 -17.64
N ALA A 179 43.38 59.17 -16.36
CA ALA A 179 44.67 58.71 -15.82
C ALA A 179 44.70 57.22 -15.44
N GLY A 180 43.57 56.53 -15.62
CA GLY A 180 43.36 55.13 -15.24
C GLY A 180 42.15 54.96 -14.33
N LEU A 181 42.06 53.82 -13.64
CA LEU A 181 40.98 53.56 -12.67
C LEU A 181 41.52 52.89 -11.40
N VAL A 182 40.83 53.11 -10.29
CA VAL A 182 40.94 52.29 -9.08
C VAL A 182 39.87 51.22 -9.13
N TYR A 183 40.19 50.05 -8.58
CA TYR A 183 39.26 48.93 -8.56
C TYR A 183 39.31 48.15 -7.25
N GLY A 184 38.22 47.45 -7.01
CA GLY A 184 38.09 46.39 -6.04
C GLY A 184 37.27 45.25 -6.63
N THR A 185 37.67 44.01 -6.39
CA THR A 185 36.89 42.82 -6.75
C THR A 185 36.04 42.42 -5.56
N VAL A 186 34.74 42.29 -5.75
CA VAL A 186 33.79 41.93 -4.70
C VAL A 186 33.48 40.44 -4.77
N ASP A 187 33.44 39.79 -3.60
CA ASP A 187 33.03 38.39 -3.46
C ASP A 187 31.49 38.30 -3.31
N PRO A 188 30.76 37.70 -4.27
CA PRO A 188 29.32 37.51 -4.17
C PRO A 188 28.89 36.69 -2.96
N LEU A 189 29.76 35.79 -2.47
CA LEU A 189 29.46 34.93 -1.32
C LEU A 189 29.23 35.73 -0.04
N TYR A 190 29.80 36.93 0.08
CA TYR A 190 29.51 37.83 1.21
C TYR A 190 28.00 38.11 1.32
N PHE A 191 27.35 38.42 0.19
CA PHE A 191 25.92 38.70 0.17
C PHE A 191 25.11 37.43 0.44
N THR A 192 25.51 36.30 -0.13
CA THR A 192 24.87 35.00 0.15
C THR A 192 24.92 34.63 1.64
N GLN A 193 26.03 34.91 2.34
CA GLN A 193 26.15 34.70 3.78
C GLN A 193 25.22 35.63 4.57
N VAL A 194 25.17 36.92 4.22
CA VAL A 194 24.24 37.88 4.86
C VAL A 194 22.79 37.47 4.63
N PHE A 195 22.44 37.02 3.43
CA PHE A 195 21.09 36.57 3.09
C PHE A 195 20.71 35.29 3.83
N SER A 196 21.65 34.36 4.01
CA SER A 196 21.42 33.12 4.79
C SER A 196 21.13 33.38 6.27
N ALA A 197 21.55 34.51 6.81
CA ALA A 197 21.27 34.90 8.19
C ALA A 197 19.85 35.47 8.37
N ALA A 198 19.17 35.85 7.28
CA ALA A 198 17.78 36.25 7.33
C ALA A 198 16.91 34.98 7.35
N ASP A 199 16.43 34.61 8.54
CA ASP A 199 15.55 33.44 8.75
C ASP A 199 14.19 33.64 8.05
N LEU A 200 14.10 33.17 6.80
CA LEU A 200 12.98 33.40 5.91
C LEU A 200 12.16 32.13 5.59
N GLY A 201 12.54 30.98 6.15
CA GLY A 201 11.95 29.67 5.86
C GLY A 201 12.82 28.82 4.92
N LEU A 202 12.49 27.52 4.82
CA LEU A 202 13.30 26.50 4.15
C LEU A 202 13.45 26.71 2.64
N ASP A 203 12.41 27.24 1.95
CA ASP A 203 12.43 27.46 0.49
C ASP A 203 12.42 28.95 0.10
N ALA A 204 12.82 29.83 1.02
CA ALA A 204 12.91 31.25 0.72
C ALA A 204 14.09 31.56 -0.21
N VAL A 205 13.85 32.38 -1.22
CA VAL A 205 14.89 32.84 -2.16
C VAL A 205 15.09 34.33 -2.02
N VAL A 206 16.32 34.74 -1.75
CA VAL A 206 16.76 36.13 -1.76
C VAL A 206 17.62 36.37 -2.98
N THR A 207 17.30 37.38 -3.78
CA THR A 207 18.07 37.74 -4.98
C THR A 207 18.37 39.22 -5.00
N LEU A 208 19.65 39.55 -5.10
CA LEU A 208 20.14 40.89 -5.41
C LEU A 208 20.44 40.95 -6.92
N SER A 209 19.76 41.85 -7.62
CA SER A 209 19.93 42.05 -9.05
C SER A 209 20.04 43.52 -9.40
N ARG A 210 20.59 43.82 -10.57
CA ARG A 210 20.52 45.14 -11.18
C ARG A 210 19.13 45.35 -11.78
N LEU A 211 18.73 46.59 -12.03
CA LEU A 211 17.43 46.87 -12.67
C LEU A 211 17.27 46.25 -14.07
N ASN A 212 18.38 45.99 -14.78
CA ASN A 212 18.35 45.32 -16.08
C ASN A 212 18.08 43.79 -15.97
N GLY A 213 17.93 43.25 -14.77
CA GLY A 213 17.64 41.84 -14.51
C GLY A 213 18.87 40.97 -14.25
N SER A 214 20.09 41.49 -14.41
CA SER A 214 21.31 40.71 -14.11
C SER A 214 21.44 40.46 -12.60
N VAL A 215 21.67 39.20 -12.23
CA VAL A 215 21.82 38.77 -10.84
C VAL A 215 23.25 39.03 -10.37
N LEU A 216 23.40 39.59 -9.17
CA LEU A 216 24.70 39.83 -8.53
C LEU A 216 24.96 38.85 -7.38
N ALA A 217 23.92 38.48 -6.64
CA ALA A 217 23.99 37.49 -5.57
C ALA A 217 22.62 36.85 -5.33
N ARG A 218 22.62 35.57 -4.96
CA ARG A 218 21.40 34.80 -4.65
C ARG A 218 21.63 33.84 -3.49
N HIS A 219 20.59 33.62 -2.68
CA HIS A 219 20.56 32.60 -1.64
C HIS A 219 19.18 31.88 -1.66
N PRO A 220 19.13 30.53 -1.64
CA PRO A 220 20.25 29.60 -1.78
C PRO A 220 20.91 29.70 -3.18
N ALA A 221 22.19 29.33 -3.27
CA ALA A 221 22.93 29.35 -4.53
C ALA A 221 22.41 28.23 -5.46
N GLY A 222 21.89 28.59 -6.63
CA GLY A 222 21.39 27.63 -7.63
C GLY A 222 22.41 27.37 -8.75
N PRO A 223 22.31 26.24 -9.46
CA PRO A 223 23.15 25.98 -10.63
C PRO A 223 22.85 26.99 -11.75
N GLY A 224 23.89 27.67 -12.24
CA GLY A 224 23.79 28.59 -13.37
C GLY A 224 23.20 29.97 -13.04
N ALA A 225 23.92 30.78 -12.25
CA ALA A 225 23.62 32.21 -12.09
C ALA A 225 23.58 33.00 -13.43
N GLU A 226 24.05 32.39 -14.53
CA GLU A 226 24.04 32.95 -15.88
C GLU A 226 22.72 32.76 -16.66
N SER A 227 21.78 31.89 -16.22
CA SER A 227 20.62 31.51 -17.05
C SER A 227 19.23 31.78 -16.45
N SER A 228 19.12 32.32 -15.24
CA SER A 228 17.80 32.65 -14.69
C SER A 228 17.26 33.93 -15.35
N GLN A 229 16.20 33.80 -16.16
CA GLN A 229 15.42 34.96 -16.60
C GLN A 229 15.03 35.80 -15.38
N PRO A 230 15.02 37.15 -15.49
CA PRO A 230 14.64 37.99 -14.37
C PRO A 230 13.24 37.59 -13.88
N VAL A 231 13.11 37.38 -12.56
CA VAL A 231 11.86 36.94 -11.90
C VAL A 231 10.72 37.96 -12.09
N PHE A 232 11.03 39.17 -12.56
CA PHE A 232 10.08 40.27 -12.76
C PHE A 232 10.32 41.02 -14.08
N ARG A 233 9.26 41.61 -14.64
CA ARG A 233 9.39 42.60 -15.72
C ARG A 233 9.85 43.94 -15.12
N ALA A 234 10.98 44.48 -15.59
CA ALA A 234 11.61 45.70 -15.07
C ALA A 234 10.65 46.90 -14.90
N GLY A 235 9.65 47.06 -15.78
CA GLY A 235 8.69 48.17 -15.74
C GLY A 235 7.72 48.19 -14.54
N ALA A 236 7.59 47.10 -13.76
CA ALA A 236 6.68 47.05 -12.61
C ALA A 236 7.28 47.64 -11.31
N ILE A 237 8.61 47.68 -11.19
CA ILE A 237 9.34 48.01 -9.95
C ILE A 237 9.61 49.52 -9.82
N GLU A 238 9.48 50.29 -10.91
CA GLU A 238 9.95 51.69 -11.01
C GLU A 238 9.15 52.72 -10.20
N ALA A 239 7.97 52.40 -9.68
CA ALA A 239 7.06 53.41 -9.10
C ALA A 239 7.20 53.65 -7.57
N THR A 240 7.40 52.60 -6.75
CA THR A 240 7.15 52.70 -5.29
C THR A 240 8.38 52.52 -4.40
N GLY A 241 9.53 52.11 -4.95
CA GLY A 241 10.78 51.88 -4.19
C GLY A 241 10.79 50.63 -3.29
N SER A 242 9.62 50.13 -2.86
CA SER A 242 9.41 48.82 -2.23
C SER A 242 7.96 48.36 -2.39
N GLY A 243 7.70 47.06 -2.25
CA GLY A 243 6.34 46.52 -2.38
C GLY A 243 6.26 45.00 -2.45
N ILE A 244 5.10 44.49 -2.86
CA ILE A 244 4.82 43.07 -3.16
C ILE A 244 4.52 42.95 -4.65
N LEU A 245 5.11 41.96 -5.33
CA LEU A 245 4.78 41.64 -6.72
C LEU A 245 3.51 40.81 -6.77
N ALA A 246 2.57 41.20 -7.63
CA ALA A 246 1.33 40.45 -7.85
C ALA A 246 1.60 39.19 -8.69
N SER A 247 0.78 38.15 -8.51
CA SER A 247 0.89 36.88 -9.26
C SER A 247 0.88 37.08 -10.79
N GLU A 248 0.15 38.06 -11.32
CA GLU A 248 0.12 38.36 -12.77
C GLU A 248 1.45 38.94 -13.31
N GLN A 249 2.33 39.39 -12.42
CA GLN A 249 3.65 39.93 -12.74
C GLN A 249 4.76 38.88 -12.63
N LEU A 250 4.42 37.66 -12.21
CA LEU A 250 5.30 36.50 -12.04
C LEU A 250 5.00 35.45 -13.13
N GLN A 251 6.01 34.71 -13.61
CA GLN A 251 5.81 33.60 -14.56
C GLN A 251 5.58 32.28 -13.82
N GLY A 252 4.47 31.58 -14.11
CA GLY A 252 4.20 30.20 -13.66
C GLY A 252 2.99 30.05 -12.72
N ASP A 253 2.35 28.87 -12.75
CA ASP A 253 1.06 28.56 -12.06
C ASP A 253 1.14 28.39 -10.53
N ALA A 254 2.34 28.53 -9.94
CA ALA A 254 2.61 28.41 -8.51
C ALA A 254 3.33 29.66 -7.99
N SER A 255 2.68 30.82 -8.09
CA SER A 255 3.31 32.10 -7.77
C SER A 255 3.72 32.20 -6.30
N PRO A 256 5.02 32.37 -6.00
CA PRO A 256 5.50 32.67 -4.65
C PRO A 256 5.08 34.08 -4.22
N ILE A 257 5.07 34.33 -2.90
CA ILE A 257 4.90 35.68 -2.36
C ILE A 257 6.25 36.39 -2.49
N VAL A 258 6.34 37.41 -3.34
CA VAL A 258 7.60 38.12 -3.60
C VAL A 258 7.54 39.54 -3.09
N GLY A 259 8.31 39.84 -2.04
CA GLY A 259 8.63 41.19 -1.62
C GLY A 259 9.80 41.75 -2.42
N TYR A 260 9.80 43.07 -2.65
CA TYR A 260 10.91 43.76 -3.29
C TYR A 260 11.22 45.10 -2.63
N ALA A 261 12.47 45.54 -2.75
CA ALA A 261 12.91 46.89 -2.45
C ALA A 261 14.05 47.30 -3.40
N THR A 262 14.17 48.60 -3.69
CA THR A 262 15.22 49.16 -4.55
C THR A 262 16.13 50.08 -3.76
N THR A 263 17.40 50.17 -4.14
CA THR A 263 18.32 51.19 -3.61
C THR A 263 17.81 52.62 -3.90
N ALA A 264 18.24 53.60 -3.12
CA ALA A 264 17.86 55.00 -3.26
C ALA A 264 18.20 55.59 -4.63
N ASP A 265 19.35 55.16 -5.19
CA ASP A 265 19.80 55.51 -6.54
C ASP A 265 19.15 54.65 -7.65
N ARG A 266 18.30 53.70 -7.26
CA ARG A 266 17.60 52.75 -8.13
C ARG A 266 18.53 52.00 -9.08
N ARG A 267 19.76 51.68 -8.69
CA ARG A 267 20.65 50.84 -9.52
C ARG A 267 20.46 49.35 -9.25
N PHE A 268 20.01 49.00 -8.05
CA PHE A 268 19.85 47.62 -7.61
C PHE A 268 18.48 47.39 -6.99
N VAL A 269 18.01 46.16 -7.13
CA VAL A 269 16.77 45.68 -6.55
C VAL A 269 17.06 44.38 -5.82
N LEU A 270 16.50 44.26 -4.62
CA LEU A 270 16.53 43.05 -3.85
C LEU A 270 15.12 42.49 -3.76
N THR A 271 15.00 41.20 -4.01
CA THR A 271 13.75 40.46 -3.96
C THR A 271 13.85 39.33 -2.95
N THR A 272 12.76 39.14 -2.22
CA THR A 272 12.62 38.10 -1.19
C THR A 272 11.36 37.32 -1.52
N SER A 273 11.49 36.06 -1.91
CA SER A 273 10.35 35.21 -2.26
C SER A 273 10.16 34.10 -1.24
N VAL A 274 8.92 33.92 -0.78
CA VAL A 274 8.51 32.81 0.09
C VAL A 274 7.49 31.96 -0.67
N GLN A 275 7.66 30.64 -0.66
CA GLN A 275 6.72 29.73 -1.29
C GLN A 275 5.38 29.76 -0.56
N ARG A 276 4.28 29.71 -1.32
CA ARG A 276 2.92 29.81 -0.75
C ARG A 276 2.58 28.66 0.22
N PRO A 277 3.03 27.40 0.02
CA PRO A 277 2.86 26.34 1.01
C PRO A 277 3.52 26.68 2.35
N ASP A 278 4.77 27.17 2.33
CA ASP A 278 5.49 27.56 3.55
C ASP A 278 4.83 28.75 4.25
N ALA A 279 4.36 29.73 3.48
CA ALA A 279 3.61 30.88 3.99
C ALA A 279 2.31 30.50 4.72
N LEU A 280 1.78 29.30 4.44
CA LEU A 280 0.51 28.81 4.98
C LEU A 280 0.69 27.60 5.90
N ALA A 281 1.91 27.21 6.24
CA ALA A 281 2.17 26.05 7.10
C ALA A 281 1.40 26.15 8.43
N ASP A 282 1.53 27.28 9.13
CA ASP A 282 0.80 27.55 10.38
C ASP A 282 -0.72 27.54 10.20
N PHE A 283 -1.20 28.06 9.06
CA PHE A 283 -2.63 28.00 8.73
C PHE A 283 -3.09 26.55 8.57
N TYR A 284 -2.33 25.71 7.85
CA TYR A 284 -2.69 24.32 7.62
C TYR A 284 -2.72 23.52 8.92
N ASP A 285 -1.76 23.73 9.82
CA ASP A 285 -1.73 23.07 11.13
C ASP A 285 -2.95 23.46 12.00
N VAL A 286 -3.26 24.76 12.08
CA VAL A 286 -4.41 25.26 12.83
C VAL A 286 -5.74 24.89 12.16
N ALA A 287 -5.77 24.79 10.83
CA ALA A 287 -6.95 24.36 10.06
C ALA A 287 -7.23 22.88 10.28
N ALA A 288 -6.22 22.01 10.23
CA ALA A 288 -6.35 20.58 10.46
C ALA A 288 -6.89 20.28 11.86
N GLY A 289 -6.30 20.87 12.90
CA GLY A 289 -6.79 20.72 14.28
C GLY A 289 -8.20 21.28 14.49
N GLY A 290 -8.54 22.38 13.81
CA GLY A 290 -9.89 22.95 13.83
C GLY A 290 -10.93 22.03 13.19
N LEU A 291 -10.57 21.34 12.10
CA LEU A 291 -11.47 20.44 11.38
C LEU A 291 -11.86 19.23 12.23
N TRP A 292 -10.90 18.66 12.97
CA TRP A 292 -11.15 17.57 13.91
C TRP A 292 -12.10 17.97 15.04
N ARG A 293 -11.90 19.17 15.62
CA ARG A 293 -12.81 19.70 16.65
C ARG A 293 -14.22 19.93 16.09
N LEU A 294 -14.34 20.48 14.89
CA LEU A 294 -15.62 20.64 14.20
C LEU A 294 -16.30 19.28 14.02
N LEU A 295 -15.58 18.28 13.51
CA LEU A 295 -16.11 16.93 13.31
C LEU A 295 -16.61 16.31 14.61
N LEU A 296 -15.86 16.45 15.71
CA LEU A 296 -16.28 15.96 17.03
C LEU A 296 -17.57 16.63 17.51
N VAL A 297 -17.70 17.96 17.33
CA VAL A 297 -18.94 18.69 17.68
C VAL A 297 -20.11 18.23 16.81
N ILE A 298 -19.89 18.00 15.52
CA ILE A 298 -20.91 17.47 14.60
C ILE A 298 -21.37 16.08 15.04
N ILE A 299 -20.43 15.18 15.32
CA ILE A 299 -20.73 13.82 15.81
C ILE A 299 -21.54 13.89 17.10
N LEU A 300 -21.14 14.73 18.05
CA LEU A 300 -21.85 14.92 19.32
C LEU A 300 -23.27 15.45 19.10
N LEU A 301 -23.46 16.46 18.23
CA LEU A 301 -24.77 17.01 17.92
C LEU A 301 -25.69 15.98 17.25
N VAL A 302 -25.15 15.19 16.32
CA VAL A 302 -25.88 14.08 15.67
C VAL A 302 -26.24 13.01 16.69
N ALA A 303 -25.31 12.61 17.56
CA ALA A 303 -25.57 11.63 18.62
C ALA A 303 -26.67 12.10 19.59
N VAL A 304 -26.65 13.38 19.99
CA VAL A 304 -27.71 13.98 20.82
C VAL A 304 -29.05 14.01 20.08
N ALA A 305 -29.07 14.37 18.79
CA ALA A 305 -30.28 14.35 17.99
C ALA A 305 -30.87 12.94 17.85
N ILE A 306 -30.02 11.92 17.64
CA ILE A 306 -30.42 10.50 17.60
C ILE A 306 -30.94 10.05 18.97
N ALA A 307 -30.27 10.41 20.06
CA ALA A 307 -30.70 10.05 21.41
C ALA A 307 -32.08 10.65 21.74
N LEU A 308 -32.30 11.93 21.41
CA LEU A 308 -33.60 12.59 21.57
C LEU A 308 -34.68 11.95 20.69
N TYR A 309 -34.32 11.57 19.46
CA TYR A 309 -35.23 10.85 18.56
C TYR A 309 -35.67 9.51 19.16
N ILE A 310 -34.72 8.69 19.62
CA ILE A 310 -34.99 7.39 20.27
C ILE A 310 -35.82 7.57 21.55
N GLN A 311 -35.55 8.62 22.33
CA GLN A 311 -36.27 8.88 23.57
C GLN A 311 -37.75 9.23 23.31
N ILE A 312 -38.03 10.03 22.27
CA ILE A 312 -39.40 10.35 21.84
C ILE A 312 -40.11 9.08 21.35
N ASP A 313 -39.44 8.26 20.54
CA ASP A 313 -40.00 7.02 20.00
C ASP A 313 -40.31 5.99 21.10
N ARG A 314 -39.43 5.83 22.10
CA ARG A 314 -39.68 4.97 23.27
C ARG A 314 -40.91 5.40 24.07
N ARG A 315 -41.12 6.71 24.25
CA ARG A 315 -42.30 7.23 24.97
C ARG A 315 -43.59 6.93 24.20
N GLU A 316 -43.58 7.11 22.87
CA GLU A 316 -44.70 6.72 22.02
C GLU A 316 -44.96 5.20 22.08
N ALA A 317 -43.90 4.37 22.07
CA ALA A 317 -44.02 2.91 22.13
C ALA A 317 -44.63 2.39 23.43
N VAL A 318 -44.28 2.97 24.59
CA VAL A 318 -44.85 2.56 25.90
C VAL A 318 -46.33 2.95 26.02
N ALA A 319 -46.69 4.17 25.62
CA ALA A 319 -48.08 4.61 25.61
C ALA A 319 -48.94 3.75 24.67
N ASN A 320 -48.38 3.39 23.51
CA ASN A 320 -49.02 2.47 22.59
C ASN A 320 -49.12 1.06 23.16
N ARG A 321 -48.13 0.52 23.88
CA ARG A 321 -48.20 -0.81 24.50
C ARG A 321 -49.31 -0.95 25.54
N LEU A 322 -49.57 0.09 26.34
CA LEU A 322 -50.62 0.03 27.37
C LEU A 322 -52.02 0.06 26.73
N ARG A 323 -52.26 1.00 25.82
CA ARG A 323 -53.50 1.03 25.01
C ARG A 323 -53.65 -0.25 24.21
N TYR A 324 -52.54 -0.75 23.66
CA TYR A 324 -52.51 -2.02 22.95
C TYR A 324 -52.81 -3.17 23.89
N SER A 325 -52.37 -3.24 25.15
CA SER A 325 -52.68 -4.39 26.03
C SER A 325 -54.16 -4.45 26.45
N GLU A 326 -54.77 -3.30 26.73
CA GLU A 326 -56.20 -3.22 27.12
C GLU A 326 -57.11 -3.41 25.92
N ALA A 327 -56.78 -2.77 24.78
CA ALA A 327 -57.40 -3.09 23.50
C ALA A 327 -57.18 -4.58 23.20
N ARG A 328 -55.95 -5.10 23.34
CA ARG A 328 -55.62 -6.50 23.08
C ARG A 328 -56.36 -7.50 23.96
N PHE A 329 -56.69 -7.22 25.23
CA PHE A 329 -57.53 -8.14 26.00
C PHE A 329 -58.99 -8.12 25.52
N ARG A 330 -59.50 -6.92 25.19
CA ARG A 330 -60.84 -6.77 24.60
C ARG A 330 -60.90 -7.39 23.21
N ASP A 331 -59.94 -7.09 22.36
CA ASP A 331 -59.70 -7.70 21.05
C ASP A 331 -59.47 -9.20 21.18
N TYR A 332 -58.75 -9.71 22.19
CA TYR A 332 -58.62 -11.17 22.40
C TYR A 332 -59.95 -11.79 22.81
N ALA A 333 -60.75 -11.14 23.66
CA ALA A 333 -62.08 -11.64 24.02
C ALA A 333 -63.12 -11.47 22.89
N GLU A 334 -62.94 -10.48 22.02
CA GLU A 334 -63.81 -10.19 20.86
C GLU A 334 -63.39 -10.97 19.60
N ALA A 335 -62.10 -11.29 19.45
CA ALA A 335 -61.53 -12.07 18.35
C ALA A 335 -61.29 -13.55 18.72
N SER A 336 -61.49 -13.93 19.99
CA SER A 336 -61.50 -15.35 20.38
C SER A 336 -62.58 -16.09 19.59
N SER A 337 -62.22 -17.24 19.01
CA SER A 337 -63.15 -18.16 18.36
C SER A 337 -64.19 -18.72 19.34
N ASP A 338 -63.87 -18.65 20.62
CA ASP A 338 -64.76 -18.99 21.71
C ASP A 338 -65.36 -17.72 22.26
N TRP A 339 -66.68 -17.72 22.46
CA TRP A 339 -67.29 -16.66 23.22
C TRP A 339 -67.33 -17.03 24.70
N PHE A 340 -67.12 -16.01 25.52
CA PHE A 340 -67.23 -16.11 26.97
C PHE A 340 -68.63 -15.71 27.39
N TRP A 341 -69.14 -16.39 28.41
CA TRP A 341 -70.48 -16.20 28.91
C TRP A 341 -70.48 -16.30 30.43
N GLU A 342 -71.40 -15.55 31.05
CA GLU A 342 -71.70 -15.63 32.47
C GLU A 342 -73.21 -15.78 32.68
N THR A 343 -73.59 -16.55 33.70
CA THR A 343 -74.98 -16.75 34.11
C THR A 343 -75.23 -16.25 35.53
N ASP A 344 -76.50 -16.05 35.87
CA ASP A 344 -76.98 -15.92 37.25
C ASP A 344 -77.14 -17.30 37.93
N ALA A 345 -77.62 -17.27 39.19
CA ALA A 345 -77.88 -18.45 40.01
C ALA A 345 -79.00 -19.35 39.45
N GLU A 346 -79.90 -18.82 38.62
CA GLU A 346 -80.95 -19.58 37.92
C GLU A 346 -80.52 -20.07 36.53
N HIS A 347 -79.22 -19.99 36.22
CA HIS A 347 -78.57 -20.38 34.95
C HIS A 347 -79.06 -19.60 33.72
N ARG A 348 -79.47 -18.34 33.91
CA ARG A 348 -79.81 -17.42 32.81
C ARG A 348 -78.59 -16.59 32.44
N MET A 349 -78.40 -16.33 31.16
CA MET A 349 -77.26 -15.54 30.68
C MET A 349 -77.36 -14.07 31.14
N VAL A 350 -76.35 -13.58 31.87
CA VAL A 350 -76.28 -12.19 32.36
C VAL A 350 -75.20 -11.36 31.67
N TRP A 351 -74.15 -12.01 31.15
CA TRP A 351 -73.13 -11.34 30.35
C TRP A 351 -72.60 -12.28 29.27
N MET A 352 -72.20 -11.71 28.14
CA MET A 352 -71.59 -12.44 27.05
C MET A 352 -70.63 -11.53 26.28
N SER A 353 -69.45 -12.04 25.96
CA SER A 353 -68.53 -11.35 25.06
C SER A 353 -69.17 -11.18 23.67
N ARG A 354 -68.91 -10.07 22.99
CA ARG A 354 -69.39 -9.83 21.61
C ARG A 354 -68.90 -10.86 20.59
N ALA A 355 -67.89 -11.67 20.89
CA ALA A 355 -67.47 -12.79 20.05
C ALA A 355 -68.63 -13.73 19.66
N VAL A 356 -69.68 -13.85 20.48
CA VAL A 356 -70.87 -14.67 20.16
C VAL A 356 -71.64 -14.17 18.93
N GLU A 357 -71.56 -12.86 18.64
CA GLU A 357 -72.27 -12.23 17.52
C GLU A 357 -71.62 -12.61 16.19
N HIS A 358 -70.31 -12.81 16.20
CA HIS A 358 -69.53 -13.18 15.02
C HIS A 358 -69.48 -14.68 14.79
N THR A 359 -69.48 -15.49 15.85
CA THR A 359 -69.26 -16.94 15.77
C THR A 359 -70.56 -17.75 15.69
N SER A 360 -71.63 -17.26 16.32
CA SER A 360 -72.82 -18.08 16.58
C SER A 360 -74.08 -17.61 15.82
N HIS A 361 -73.92 -16.57 14.99
CA HIS A 361 -74.94 -15.89 14.17
C HIS A 361 -76.20 -15.45 14.93
N ALA A 362 -76.06 -15.22 16.24
CA ALA A 362 -77.09 -14.65 17.10
C ALA A 362 -76.44 -13.56 17.97
N SER A 363 -77.12 -12.42 18.14
CA SER A 363 -76.57 -11.32 18.92
C SER A 363 -76.40 -11.70 20.40
N ALA A 364 -75.47 -11.05 21.10
CA ALA A 364 -75.27 -11.28 22.53
C ALA A 364 -76.59 -10.99 23.29
N GLN A 365 -77.31 -9.97 22.83
CA GLN A 365 -78.60 -9.57 23.38
C GLN A 365 -79.71 -10.63 23.18
N TRP A 366 -79.68 -11.41 22.11
CA TRP A 366 -80.62 -12.52 21.92
C TRP A 366 -80.46 -13.60 23.00
N HIS A 367 -79.27 -13.76 23.56
CA HIS A 367 -78.97 -14.78 24.55
C HIS A 367 -79.33 -14.35 25.99
N MET A 368 -79.34 -13.04 26.27
CA MET A 368 -79.55 -12.52 27.63
C MET A 368 -80.90 -12.98 28.22
N GLY A 369 -80.88 -13.44 29.47
CA GLY A 369 -82.05 -13.90 30.23
C GLY A 369 -82.57 -15.31 29.90
N LYS A 370 -82.07 -15.95 28.83
CA LYS A 370 -82.44 -17.33 28.46
C LYS A 370 -81.59 -18.36 29.19
N ARG A 371 -82.17 -19.56 29.41
CA ARG A 371 -81.42 -20.72 29.90
C ARG A 371 -80.81 -21.48 28.72
N ARG A 372 -79.58 -21.96 28.89
CA ARG A 372 -78.83 -22.68 27.84
C ARG A 372 -79.55 -23.94 27.36
N ILE A 373 -80.18 -24.65 28.27
CA ILE A 373 -80.84 -25.94 28.04
C ILE A 373 -82.06 -25.84 27.10
N ASP A 374 -82.67 -24.66 27.01
CA ASP A 374 -83.83 -24.39 26.17
C ASP A 374 -83.44 -24.19 24.68
N MET A 375 -82.15 -23.95 24.40
CA MET A 375 -81.64 -23.67 23.05
C MET A 375 -81.04 -24.91 22.35
N CYS A 376 -80.94 -26.05 23.04
CA CYS A 376 -80.39 -27.30 22.51
C CYS A 376 -81.36 -28.00 21.54
N ALA A 377 -80.88 -28.42 20.37
CA ALA A 377 -81.62 -29.18 19.36
C ALA A 377 -81.53 -30.69 19.65
N ARG A 378 -82.17 -31.12 20.74
CA ARG A 378 -81.98 -32.46 21.34
C ARG A 378 -82.18 -33.63 20.36
N GLU A 379 -82.99 -33.47 19.32
CA GLU A 379 -83.27 -34.49 18.30
C GLU A 379 -82.12 -34.77 17.32
N LEU A 380 -81.10 -33.90 17.24
CA LEU A 380 -79.94 -34.06 16.36
C LEU A 380 -78.73 -34.67 17.07
N MET A 381 -78.89 -35.01 18.34
CA MET A 381 -77.84 -35.65 19.11
C MET A 381 -77.78 -37.13 18.78
N SER A 382 -76.55 -37.63 18.58
CA SER A 382 -76.29 -39.05 18.38
C SER A 382 -76.67 -39.89 19.61
N ASP A 383 -76.66 -39.30 20.81
CA ASP A 383 -77.09 -39.91 22.08
C ASP A 383 -78.15 -39.04 22.79
N PRO A 384 -79.39 -39.53 22.97
CA PRO A 384 -80.47 -38.79 23.64
C PRO A 384 -80.26 -38.54 25.15
N ASN A 385 -79.44 -39.34 25.84
CA ASN A 385 -79.30 -39.27 27.30
C ASN A 385 -78.31 -38.19 27.77
N SER A 386 -77.37 -37.78 26.90
CA SER A 386 -76.30 -36.81 27.18
C SER A 386 -76.81 -35.47 27.75
N VAL A 387 -77.96 -34.99 27.30
CA VAL A 387 -78.56 -33.72 27.76
C VAL A 387 -79.08 -33.80 29.20
N GLN A 388 -79.62 -34.95 29.59
CA GLN A 388 -80.22 -35.14 30.93
C GLN A 388 -79.14 -35.27 32.01
N GLU A 389 -78.03 -35.90 31.69
CA GLU A 389 -76.85 -36.00 32.56
C GLU A 389 -76.21 -34.61 32.78
N HIS A 390 -76.13 -33.83 31.72
CA HIS A 390 -75.60 -32.48 31.80
C HIS A 390 -76.43 -31.54 32.68
N GLN A 391 -77.76 -31.67 32.68
CA GLN A 391 -78.63 -30.89 33.55
C GLN A 391 -78.39 -31.18 35.04
N LYS A 392 -78.21 -32.45 35.43
CA LYS A 392 -77.88 -32.84 36.81
C LYS A 392 -76.55 -32.23 37.29
N THR A 393 -75.58 -32.09 36.38
CA THR A 393 -74.27 -31.48 36.69
C THR A 393 -74.41 -30.02 37.12
N LEU A 394 -75.30 -29.27 36.46
CA LEU A 394 -75.59 -27.87 36.80
C LEU A 394 -76.32 -27.75 38.14
N GLU A 395 -77.31 -28.61 38.40
CA GLU A 395 -78.09 -28.62 39.66
C GLU A 395 -77.23 -28.94 40.90
N GLN A 396 -76.11 -29.63 40.72
CA GLN A 396 -75.14 -29.94 41.77
C GLN A 396 -74.03 -28.88 41.90
N HIS A 397 -74.10 -27.80 41.12
CA HIS A 397 -73.08 -26.73 41.05
C HIS A 397 -71.65 -27.25 40.75
N LEU A 398 -71.54 -28.32 39.96
CA LEU A 398 -70.25 -28.88 39.57
C LEU A 398 -69.70 -28.21 38.29
N PRO A 399 -68.37 -28.07 38.16
CA PRO A 399 -67.79 -27.65 36.89
C PRO A 399 -68.03 -28.71 35.80
N PHE A 400 -68.11 -28.27 34.54
CA PHE A 400 -68.23 -29.17 33.40
C PHE A 400 -67.31 -28.74 32.26
N SER A 401 -66.92 -29.70 31.43
CA SER A 401 -66.00 -29.47 30.32
C SER A 401 -66.48 -30.17 29.05
N ASP A 402 -66.20 -29.53 27.91
CA ASP A 402 -66.32 -30.09 26.57
C ASP A 402 -67.67 -30.73 26.24
N PHE A 403 -68.74 -30.15 26.80
CA PHE A 403 -70.08 -30.60 26.49
C PHE A 403 -70.47 -30.18 25.08
N GLU A 404 -70.60 -31.15 24.18
CA GLU A 404 -70.94 -30.94 22.78
C GLU A 404 -72.43 -31.13 22.53
N TYR A 405 -73.05 -30.15 21.89
CA TYR A 405 -74.45 -30.25 21.56
C TYR A 405 -74.80 -29.42 20.31
N PRO A 406 -75.70 -29.94 19.46
CA PRO A 406 -76.28 -29.17 18.39
C PRO A 406 -77.23 -28.15 19.01
N ARG A 407 -77.07 -26.89 18.61
CA ARG A 407 -77.85 -25.76 19.08
C ARG A 407 -78.66 -25.17 17.94
N ARG A 408 -79.92 -24.79 18.22
CA ARG A 408 -80.71 -24.01 17.26
C ARG A 408 -80.29 -22.55 17.33
N SER A 409 -79.84 -22.00 16.22
CA SER A 409 -79.61 -20.58 16.04
C SER A 409 -80.56 -20.02 14.97
N PRO A 410 -80.70 -18.69 14.86
CA PRO A 410 -81.40 -18.05 13.74
C PRO A 410 -80.82 -18.38 12.36
N SER A 411 -79.58 -18.85 12.27
CA SER A 411 -78.89 -19.20 11.01
C SER A 411 -78.85 -20.71 10.70
N GLY A 412 -79.58 -21.52 11.48
CA GLY A 412 -79.63 -22.98 11.33
C GLY A 412 -79.04 -23.72 12.52
N ILE A 413 -78.62 -24.96 12.30
CA ILE A 413 -77.99 -25.79 13.33
C ILE A 413 -76.50 -25.46 13.39
N ARG A 414 -75.96 -25.38 14.60
CA ARG A 414 -74.54 -25.22 14.88
C ARG A 414 -74.10 -26.19 15.95
N TRP A 415 -72.90 -26.75 15.82
CA TRP A 415 -72.34 -27.64 16.83
C TRP A 415 -71.54 -26.83 17.83
N ILE A 416 -71.96 -26.87 19.09
CA ILE A 416 -71.35 -26.07 20.15
C ILE A 416 -70.68 -26.99 21.15
N ARG A 417 -69.39 -26.75 21.42
CA ARG A 417 -68.67 -27.33 22.56
C ARG A 417 -68.56 -26.28 23.66
N THR A 418 -68.92 -26.60 24.89
CA THR A 418 -68.89 -25.62 25.99
C THR A 418 -68.40 -26.20 27.31
N SER A 419 -67.73 -25.34 28.07
CA SER A 419 -67.17 -25.62 29.40
C SER A 419 -67.53 -24.49 30.36
N GLY A 420 -67.76 -24.80 31.63
CA GLY A 420 -68.17 -23.79 32.62
C GLY A 420 -67.78 -24.16 34.04
N VAL A 421 -67.47 -23.13 34.84
CA VAL A 421 -67.16 -23.24 36.27
C VAL A 421 -68.13 -22.39 37.10
N PRO A 422 -68.52 -22.85 38.30
CA PRO A 422 -69.37 -22.08 39.19
C PRO A 422 -68.62 -20.85 39.76
N ILE A 423 -69.36 -19.76 39.97
CA ILE A 423 -68.90 -18.53 40.61
C ILE A 423 -69.51 -18.46 42.00
N PHE A 424 -68.67 -18.17 42.98
CA PHE A 424 -69.08 -17.91 44.35
C PHE A 424 -68.68 -16.48 44.72
N ASP A 425 -69.52 -15.80 45.48
CA ASP A 425 -69.14 -14.54 46.12
C ASP A 425 -68.16 -14.77 47.30
N ALA A 426 -67.76 -13.69 47.96
CA ALA A 426 -66.82 -13.74 49.08
C ALA A 426 -67.34 -14.55 50.29
N ASP A 427 -68.66 -14.75 50.40
CA ASP A 427 -69.33 -15.49 51.48
C ASP A 427 -69.60 -16.96 51.11
N GLY A 428 -69.17 -17.40 49.91
CA GLY A 428 -69.31 -18.77 49.45
C GLY A 428 -70.71 -19.10 48.89
N THR A 429 -71.56 -18.09 48.66
CA THR A 429 -72.87 -18.28 48.04
C THR A 429 -72.71 -18.39 46.52
N PHE A 430 -73.39 -19.36 45.92
CA PHE A 430 -73.36 -19.56 44.48
C PHE A 430 -74.07 -18.40 43.76
N THR A 431 -73.37 -17.72 42.85
CA THR A 431 -73.87 -16.54 42.14
C THR A 431 -74.10 -16.79 40.64
N GLY A 432 -73.63 -17.93 40.12
CA GLY A 432 -73.85 -18.34 38.74
C GLY A 432 -72.66 -19.10 38.15
N TYR A 433 -72.56 -19.15 36.82
CA TYR A 433 -71.43 -19.79 36.12
C TYR A 433 -70.72 -18.81 35.22
N ARG A 434 -69.42 -18.99 35.04
CA ARG A 434 -68.69 -18.40 33.91
C ARG A 434 -68.05 -19.50 33.09
N GLY A 435 -67.96 -19.28 31.79
CA GLY A 435 -67.42 -20.29 30.91
C GLY A 435 -67.11 -19.77 29.52
N SER A 436 -66.67 -20.70 28.69
CA SER A 436 -66.44 -20.48 27.27
C SER A 436 -67.29 -21.45 26.46
N ALA A 437 -67.58 -21.06 25.23
CA ALA A 437 -68.26 -21.91 24.27
C ALA A 437 -67.65 -21.65 22.89
N ARG A 438 -67.43 -22.74 22.16
CA ARG A 438 -66.87 -22.77 20.81
C ARG A 438 -67.91 -23.28 19.85
N ASP A 439 -68.00 -22.68 18.67
CA ASP A 439 -68.61 -23.32 17.52
C ASP A 439 -67.59 -24.29 16.90
N ILE A 440 -67.85 -25.59 16.99
CA ILE A 440 -67.00 -26.65 16.45
C ILE A 440 -67.47 -27.13 15.06
N THR A 441 -68.39 -26.40 14.43
CA THR A 441 -68.85 -26.73 13.07
C THR A 441 -67.66 -26.76 12.09
N ASP A 442 -66.79 -25.74 12.11
CA ASP A 442 -65.56 -25.71 11.30
C ASP A 442 -64.56 -26.81 11.63
N PHE A 443 -64.53 -27.35 12.86
CA PHE A 443 -63.62 -28.46 13.20
C PHE A 443 -64.10 -29.77 12.55
N VAL A 444 -65.42 -29.96 12.51
CA VAL A 444 -66.05 -31.03 11.75
C VAL A 444 -65.75 -30.87 10.25
N ASP A 445 -65.72 -29.64 9.73
CA ASP A 445 -65.35 -29.33 8.34
C ASP A 445 -63.82 -29.37 8.08
N ALA A 446 -62.96 -29.03 9.05
CA ALA A 446 -61.50 -29.00 8.94
C ALA A 446 -60.90 -30.40 8.80
N LYS A 447 -61.58 -31.40 9.36
CA LYS A 447 -61.31 -32.81 9.09
C LYS A 447 -61.42 -33.13 7.60
N GLU A 448 -62.30 -32.44 6.86
CA GLU A 448 -62.38 -32.55 5.40
C GLU A 448 -61.26 -31.73 4.71
N ARG A 449 -60.92 -30.53 5.21
CA ARG A 449 -59.82 -29.71 4.64
C ARG A 449 -58.41 -30.30 4.83
N LEU A 450 -58.16 -31.06 5.89
CA LEU A 450 -56.87 -31.73 6.12
C LEU A 450 -56.52 -32.68 4.97
N ARG A 451 -57.54 -33.28 4.36
CA ARG A 451 -57.43 -34.08 3.14
C ARG A 451 -56.92 -33.22 1.97
N ASP A 452 -57.58 -32.09 1.72
CA ASP A 452 -57.18 -31.14 0.67
C ASP A 452 -55.76 -30.60 0.87
N ALA A 453 -55.34 -30.36 2.11
CA ALA A 453 -54.01 -29.85 2.43
C ALA A 453 -52.90 -30.84 2.11
N THR A 454 -53.09 -32.12 2.43
CA THR A 454 -52.12 -33.14 2.01
C THR A 454 -52.05 -33.27 0.50
N ASP A 455 -53.14 -33.04 -0.24
CA ASP A 455 -53.17 -33.08 -1.71
C ASP A 455 -52.43 -31.90 -2.37
N ALA A 456 -52.20 -30.81 -1.63
CA ALA A 456 -51.44 -29.64 -2.10
C ALA A 456 -49.91 -29.78 -1.95
N ILE A 457 -49.42 -30.80 -1.25
CA ILE A 457 -47.97 -31.05 -1.12
C ILE A 457 -47.41 -31.41 -2.50
N PRO A 458 -46.39 -30.71 -3.04
CA PRO A 458 -45.87 -30.99 -4.39
C PRO A 458 -45.29 -32.40 -4.56
N GLY A 459 -44.95 -33.06 -3.45
CA GLY A 459 -44.46 -34.43 -3.37
C GLY A 459 -45.52 -35.44 -2.92
N GLY A 460 -45.23 -36.72 -3.13
CA GLY A 460 -46.09 -37.80 -2.65
C GLY A 460 -46.10 -37.86 -1.12
N PHE A 461 -47.28 -37.92 -0.51
CA PHE A 461 -47.49 -38.12 0.92
C PHE A 461 -48.21 -39.45 1.15
N MET A 462 -47.58 -40.33 1.92
CA MET A 462 -48.12 -41.63 2.30
C MET A 462 -48.03 -41.81 3.80
N LEU A 463 -49.05 -42.38 4.42
CA LEU A 463 -49.12 -42.71 5.84
C LEU A 463 -49.36 -44.20 6.00
N PHE A 464 -48.48 -44.84 6.75
CA PHE A 464 -48.50 -46.25 7.09
C PHE A 464 -48.88 -46.43 8.56
N ASN A 465 -49.64 -47.47 8.88
CA ASN A 465 -49.95 -47.84 10.26
C ASN A 465 -48.77 -48.56 10.94
N GLU A 466 -48.95 -48.97 12.20
CA GLU A 466 -47.93 -49.73 12.95
C GLU A 466 -47.60 -51.09 12.31
N ALA A 467 -48.53 -51.68 11.55
CA ALA A 467 -48.33 -52.92 10.79
C ALA A 467 -47.63 -52.70 9.44
N ASP A 468 -47.17 -51.47 9.18
CA ASP A 468 -46.51 -51.03 7.94
C ASP A 468 -47.40 -51.10 6.69
N GLU A 469 -48.72 -51.02 6.88
CA GLU A 469 -49.72 -51.00 5.81
C GLU A 469 -50.10 -49.55 5.47
N LEU A 470 -50.18 -49.23 4.17
CA LEU A 470 -50.57 -47.91 3.71
C LEU A 470 -52.04 -47.61 4.08
N ILE A 471 -52.29 -46.68 5.01
CA ILE A 471 -53.63 -46.29 5.48
C ILE A 471 -54.13 -44.99 4.86
N TYR A 472 -53.23 -44.14 4.37
CA TYR A 472 -53.60 -42.91 3.70
C TYR A 472 -52.56 -42.51 2.65
N GLN A 473 -53.01 -41.95 1.53
CA GLN A 473 -52.13 -41.44 0.48
C GLN A 473 -52.79 -40.22 -0.20
N ASN A 474 -52.02 -39.15 -0.43
CA ASN A 474 -52.49 -37.92 -1.06
C ASN A 474 -52.60 -38.06 -2.59
N ALA A 475 -53.28 -37.14 -3.27
CA ALA A 475 -53.45 -37.17 -4.72
C ALA A 475 -52.13 -37.21 -5.54
N PRO A 476 -51.06 -36.45 -5.21
CA PRO A 476 -49.74 -36.59 -5.84
C PRO A 476 -49.12 -37.99 -5.73
N SER A 477 -49.28 -38.67 -4.60
CA SER A 477 -48.83 -40.06 -4.43
C SER A 477 -49.65 -41.08 -5.23
N GLN A 478 -50.81 -40.66 -5.77
CA GLN A 478 -51.62 -41.47 -6.67
C GLN A 478 -51.20 -41.34 -8.15
N GLN A 479 -50.08 -40.65 -8.44
CA GLN A 479 -49.51 -40.55 -9.78
C GLN A 479 -48.14 -41.27 -9.86
N PRO A 480 -47.83 -41.97 -10.98
CA PRO A 480 -46.56 -42.67 -11.09
C PRO A 480 -45.37 -41.71 -11.14
N THR A 481 -44.51 -41.73 -10.13
CA THR A 481 -43.26 -40.97 -10.12
C THR A 481 -42.11 -41.87 -10.55
N GLY A 482 -41.72 -41.79 -11.82
CA GLY A 482 -40.59 -42.51 -12.40
C GLY A 482 -40.76 -44.01 -12.60
N HIS A 483 -41.65 -44.70 -11.88
CA HIS A 483 -41.80 -46.17 -11.86
C HIS A 483 -43.15 -46.70 -12.40
N GLY A 484 -44.00 -45.84 -12.96
CA GLY A 484 -45.09 -46.24 -13.87
C GLY A 484 -46.30 -46.98 -13.26
N PHE A 485 -46.44 -47.09 -11.93
CA PHE A 485 -47.65 -47.59 -11.26
C PHE A 485 -48.00 -46.81 -9.98
N VAL A 486 -49.18 -47.08 -9.40
CA VAL A 486 -49.71 -46.43 -8.18
C VAL A 486 -49.88 -47.45 -7.06
N GLU A 487 -49.56 -47.05 -5.84
CA GLU A 487 -49.62 -47.83 -4.60
C GLU A 487 -51.08 -48.02 -4.11
N ARG A 488 -51.37 -49.16 -3.47
CA ARG A 488 -52.73 -49.49 -2.99
C ARG A 488 -52.82 -49.36 -1.47
N LEU A 489 -53.94 -48.83 -0.97
CA LEU A 489 -54.21 -48.84 0.48
C LEU A 489 -54.24 -50.30 0.98
N GLY A 490 -53.54 -50.56 2.08
CA GLY A 490 -53.30 -51.89 2.63
C GLY A 490 -52.06 -52.61 2.09
N ASP A 491 -51.40 -52.12 1.02
CA ASP A 491 -50.09 -52.68 0.62
C ASP A 491 -49.04 -52.32 1.69
N THR A 492 -48.20 -53.29 2.05
CA THR A 492 -47.04 -53.07 2.92
C THR A 492 -45.94 -52.33 2.17
N PHE A 493 -45.09 -51.56 2.86
CA PHE A 493 -43.95 -50.88 2.22
C PHE A 493 -43.03 -51.84 1.45
N GLU A 494 -42.74 -53.04 1.97
CA GLU A 494 -41.91 -54.04 1.29
C GLU A 494 -42.48 -54.47 -0.08
N THR A 495 -43.80 -54.72 -0.12
CA THR A 495 -44.51 -55.09 -1.35
C THR A 495 -44.40 -53.99 -2.41
N ILE A 496 -44.42 -52.72 -2.00
CA ILE A 496 -44.26 -51.57 -2.90
C ILE A 496 -42.82 -51.54 -3.45
N VAL A 497 -41.81 -51.64 -2.59
CA VAL A 497 -40.38 -51.59 -2.97
C VAL A 497 -40.01 -52.73 -3.93
N ARG A 498 -40.43 -53.97 -3.63
CA ARG A 498 -40.18 -55.14 -4.49
C ARG A 498 -40.69 -54.92 -5.90
N ARG A 499 -41.91 -54.37 -6.02
CA ARG A 499 -42.55 -54.09 -7.31
C ARG A 499 -41.79 -53.03 -8.13
N VAL A 500 -41.12 -52.06 -7.49
CA VAL A 500 -40.28 -51.06 -8.17
C VAL A 500 -38.99 -51.70 -8.69
N VAL A 501 -38.34 -52.54 -7.88
CA VAL A 501 -37.07 -53.19 -8.22
C VAL A 501 -37.25 -54.24 -9.33
N GLU A 502 -38.28 -55.08 -9.26
CA GLU A 502 -38.58 -56.12 -10.27
C GLU A 502 -38.80 -55.56 -11.67
N ARG A 503 -39.21 -54.29 -11.78
CA ARG A 503 -39.42 -53.59 -13.05
C ARG A 503 -38.16 -52.92 -13.60
N GLY A 504 -37.05 -52.95 -12.87
CA GLY A 504 -35.74 -52.47 -13.32
C GLY A 504 -35.55 -50.95 -13.34
N PHE A 505 -36.36 -50.21 -12.57
CA PHE A 505 -36.33 -48.74 -12.53
C PHE A 505 -35.27 -48.12 -11.62
N ILE A 506 -34.61 -48.95 -10.80
CA ILE A 506 -33.48 -48.56 -9.94
C ILE A 506 -32.21 -49.12 -10.59
N GLU A 507 -31.30 -48.24 -11.00
CA GLU A 507 -30.08 -48.66 -11.69
C GLU A 507 -29.12 -49.38 -10.73
N GLU A 508 -29.02 -48.88 -9.50
CA GLU A 508 -28.18 -49.43 -8.44
C GLU A 508 -28.64 -50.81 -7.95
N ALA A 509 -29.87 -51.22 -8.27
CA ALA A 509 -30.43 -52.52 -7.90
C ALA A 509 -30.27 -53.59 -8.99
N ARG A 510 -29.73 -53.27 -10.18
CA ARG A 510 -29.64 -54.22 -11.31
C ARG A 510 -28.71 -55.40 -11.05
N GLU A 511 -27.60 -55.16 -10.35
CA GLU A 511 -26.59 -56.17 -10.07
C GLU A 511 -26.95 -57.06 -8.87
N ASP A 512 -27.58 -56.49 -7.84
CA ASP A 512 -28.05 -57.20 -6.64
C ASP A 512 -29.42 -56.69 -6.16
N PRO A 513 -30.53 -57.17 -6.77
CA PRO A 513 -31.88 -56.74 -6.44
C PRO A 513 -32.28 -57.03 -4.97
N GLU A 514 -31.95 -58.22 -4.47
CA GLU A 514 -32.34 -58.65 -3.12
C GLU A 514 -31.51 -57.96 -2.03
N GLY A 515 -30.22 -57.70 -2.28
CA GLY A 515 -29.39 -56.89 -1.40
C GLY A 515 -29.89 -55.45 -1.31
N TRP A 516 -30.28 -54.86 -2.44
CA TRP A 516 -30.83 -53.51 -2.48
C TRP A 516 -32.17 -53.40 -1.73
N ILE A 517 -33.10 -54.34 -1.94
CA ILE A 517 -34.38 -54.38 -1.21
C ILE A 517 -34.13 -54.50 0.30
N ARG A 518 -33.23 -55.39 0.73
CA ARG A 518 -32.88 -55.54 2.14
C ARG A 518 -32.31 -54.26 2.75
N TRP A 519 -31.41 -53.59 2.02
CA TRP A 519 -30.88 -52.29 2.42
C TRP A 519 -31.99 -51.25 2.56
N ARG A 520 -32.93 -51.21 1.60
CA ARG A 520 -34.02 -50.24 1.59
C ARG A 520 -35.00 -50.44 2.75
N MET A 521 -35.33 -51.70 3.06
CA MET A 521 -36.18 -52.07 4.19
C MET A 521 -35.53 -51.72 5.53
N ASN A 522 -34.21 -51.93 5.68
CA ASN A 522 -33.49 -51.53 6.89
C ASN A 522 -33.54 -50.02 7.12
N ARG A 523 -33.45 -49.20 6.06
CA ARG A 523 -33.60 -47.74 6.19
C ARG A 523 -35.04 -47.32 6.49
N HIS A 524 -36.03 -48.01 5.94
CA HIS A 524 -37.44 -47.75 6.23
C HIS A 524 -37.78 -47.98 7.72
N MET A 525 -37.22 -49.04 8.29
CA MET A 525 -37.44 -49.39 9.70
C MET A 525 -36.76 -48.43 10.70
N ALA A 526 -35.76 -47.66 10.28
CA ALA A 526 -35.12 -46.67 11.13
C ALA A 526 -36.10 -45.54 11.51
N ALA A 527 -36.05 -45.07 12.77
CA ALA A 527 -37.05 -44.14 13.33
C ALA A 527 -37.18 -42.82 12.54
N ASN A 528 -36.11 -42.38 11.89
CA ASN A 528 -36.10 -41.26 10.94
C ASN A 528 -35.06 -41.56 9.87
N SER A 529 -35.49 -41.69 8.62
CA SER A 529 -34.56 -41.87 7.51
C SER A 529 -34.80 -40.82 6.44
N THR A 530 -33.70 -40.35 5.87
CA THR A 530 -33.72 -39.65 4.59
C THR A 530 -32.85 -40.50 3.66
N THR A 531 -33.40 -40.78 2.48
CA THR A 531 -32.74 -41.64 1.50
C THR A 531 -32.96 -41.04 0.13
N GLN A 532 -31.87 -40.87 -0.63
CA GLN A 532 -31.93 -40.46 -2.02
C GLN A 532 -31.66 -41.68 -2.90
N VAL A 533 -32.48 -41.85 -3.93
CA VAL A 533 -32.38 -42.95 -4.88
C VAL A 533 -32.63 -42.43 -6.30
N HIS A 534 -31.90 -42.95 -7.27
CA HIS A 534 -32.14 -42.60 -8.66
C HIS A 534 -33.16 -43.57 -9.26
N ILE A 535 -34.29 -43.01 -9.71
CA ILE A 535 -35.36 -43.80 -10.33
C ILE A 535 -35.51 -43.31 -11.76
N ASN A 536 -35.11 -44.12 -12.74
CA ASN A 536 -35.10 -43.77 -14.16
C ASN A 536 -34.42 -42.41 -14.46
N GLY A 537 -33.24 -42.18 -13.88
CA GLY A 537 -32.44 -40.98 -14.11
C GLY A 537 -32.91 -39.71 -13.39
N ARG A 538 -33.90 -39.82 -12.49
CA ARG A 538 -34.34 -38.72 -11.61
C ARG A 538 -33.86 -38.94 -10.19
N ALA A 539 -33.33 -37.91 -9.56
CA ALA A 539 -32.94 -37.96 -8.15
C ALA A 539 -34.17 -37.81 -7.27
N ILE A 540 -34.57 -38.89 -6.59
CA ILE A 540 -35.74 -38.92 -5.73
C ILE A 540 -35.28 -38.94 -4.27
N GLU A 541 -35.64 -37.90 -3.52
CA GLU A 541 -35.43 -37.81 -2.09
C GLU A 541 -36.68 -38.33 -1.36
N MET A 542 -36.48 -39.32 -0.50
CA MET A 542 -37.51 -39.91 0.35
C MET A 542 -37.22 -39.54 1.81
N VAL A 543 -38.19 -38.95 2.47
CA VAL A 543 -38.11 -38.53 3.87
C VAL A 543 -39.16 -39.30 4.66
N GLU A 544 -38.69 -40.10 5.61
CA GLU A 544 -39.54 -40.95 6.42
C GLU A 544 -39.46 -40.58 7.88
N ARG A 545 -40.61 -40.44 8.51
CA ARG A 545 -40.73 -40.05 9.92
C ARG A 545 -41.72 -40.98 10.60
N MET A 546 -41.33 -41.49 11.76
CA MET A 546 -42.25 -42.23 12.62
C MET A 546 -43.31 -41.28 13.19
N THR A 547 -44.58 -41.68 13.13
CA THR A 547 -45.66 -40.93 13.78
C THR A 547 -45.74 -41.32 15.26
N SER A 548 -46.35 -40.44 16.06
CA SER A 548 -46.45 -40.64 17.50
C SER A 548 -47.26 -41.87 17.92
N ASP A 549 -48.09 -42.41 17.01
CA ASP A 549 -48.94 -43.58 17.19
C ASP A 549 -48.30 -44.90 16.69
N GLY A 550 -47.00 -44.89 16.36
CA GLY A 550 -46.29 -46.08 15.90
C GLY A 550 -46.36 -46.35 14.40
N GLY A 551 -47.15 -45.56 13.66
CA GLY A 551 -47.14 -45.55 12.19
C GLY A 551 -45.94 -44.79 11.59
N ARG A 552 -45.97 -44.58 10.26
CA ARG A 552 -44.91 -43.87 9.53
C ARG A 552 -45.47 -42.97 8.45
N VAL A 553 -44.92 -41.76 8.32
CA VAL A 553 -45.15 -40.87 7.18
C VAL A 553 -43.97 -40.97 6.23
N LEU A 554 -44.25 -41.19 4.96
CA LEU A 554 -43.29 -41.13 3.86
C LEU A 554 -43.64 -39.94 2.97
N LEU A 555 -42.67 -39.03 2.83
CA LEU A 555 -42.66 -37.94 1.86
C LEU A 555 -41.69 -38.27 0.73
N ARG A 556 -42.05 -37.90 -0.50
CA ARG A 556 -41.23 -38.13 -1.68
C ARG A 556 -41.14 -36.89 -2.56
N PHE A 557 -39.91 -36.42 -2.84
CA PHE A 557 -39.59 -35.24 -3.65
C PHE A 557 -38.64 -35.58 -4.81
N ASP A 558 -38.77 -34.88 -5.94
CA ASP A 558 -37.81 -34.89 -7.05
C ASP A 558 -36.84 -33.71 -6.85
N VAL A 559 -35.54 -33.98 -6.75
CA VAL A 559 -34.52 -32.97 -6.37
C VAL A 559 -33.48 -32.70 -7.47
N THR A 560 -33.74 -33.16 -8.70
CA THR A 560 -32.79 -33.14 -9.82
C THR A 560 -32.24 -31.73 -10.14
N ASP A 561 -33.08 -30.70 -10.20
CA ASP A 561 -32.65 -29.32 -10.54
C ASP A 561 -31.75 -28.67 -9.47
N ARG A 562 -31.92 -29.06 -8.20
CA ARG A 562 -31.14 -28.52 -7.08
C ARG A 562 -29.67 -28.96 -7.16
N GLU A 563 -29.40 -30.19 -7.61
CA GLU A 563 -28.03 -30.71 -7.70
C GLU A 563 -27.21 -30.03 -8.79
N MET A 564 -27.82 -29.76 -9.95
CA MET A 564 -27.13 -29.08 -11.06
C MET A 564 -26.64 -27.68 -10.68
N ALA A 565 -27.43 -26.92 -9.91
CA ALA A 565 -27.06 -25.56 -9.48
C ALA A 565 -25.88 -25.52 -8.49
N TYR A 566 -25.73 -26.55 -7.64
CA TYR A 566 -24.62 -26.61 -6.68
C TYR A 566 -23.27 -26.83 -7.37
N GLU A 567 -23.25 -27.60 -8.46
CA GLU A 567 -22.03 -27.89 -9.21
C GLU A 567 -21.52 -26.66 -9.97
N GLU A 568 -22.41 -25.83 -10.53
CA GLU A 568 -22.04 -24.57 -11.19
C GLU A 568 -21.35 -23.59 -10.23
N ILE A 569 -21.86 -23.45 -9.01
CA ILE A 569 -21.29 -22.56 -7.98
C ILE A 569 -19.88 -23.01 -7.60
N ARG A 570 -19.65 -24.33 -7.49
CA ARG A 570 -18.35 -24.89 -7.14
C ARG A 570 -17.30 -24.55 -8.19
N GLN A 571 -17.62 -24.71 -9.48
CA GLN A 571 -16.70 -24.42 -10.57
C GLN A 571 -16.31 -22.94 -10.64
N ALA A 572 -17.25 -22.03 -10.36
CA ALA A 572 -16.98 -20.59 -10.33
C ALA A 572 -15.99 -20.19 -9.21
N ARG A 573 -16.08 -20.84 -8.05
CA ARG A 573 -15.17 -20.61 -6.92
C ARG A 573 -13.73 -21.05 -7.24
N ASP A 574 -13.56 -22.26 -7.78
CA ASP A 574 -12.24 -22.82 -8.07
C ASP A 574 -11.47 -21.95 -9.09
N ALA A 575 -12.17 -21.34 -10.04
CA ALA A 575 -11.59 -20.38 -10.99
C ALA A 575 -11.11 -19.07 -10.32
N ALA A 576 -11.86 -18.56 -9.34
CA ALA A 576 -11.50 -17.35 -8.62
C ALA A 576 -10.27 -17.56 -7.72
N ASP A 577 -10.18 -18.70 -7.04
CA ASP A 577 -9.06 -19.04 -6.17
C ASP A 577 -7.75 -19.18 -6.97
N ALA A 578 -7.81 -19.76 -8.17
CA ALA A 578 -6.66 -19.86 -9.08
C ALA A 578 -6.14 -18.48 -9.54
N ALA A 579 -7.05 -17.55 -9.87
CA ALA A 579 -6.69 -16.20 -10.29
C ALA A 579 -6.04 -15.39 -9.15
N ASN A 580 -6.56 -15.52 -7.92
CA ASN A 580 -5.98 -14.85 -6.75
C ASN A 580 -4.57 -15.35 -6.46
N LYS A 581 -4.33 -16.67 -6.56
CA LYS A 581 -2.99 -17.25 -6.35
C LYS A 581 -1.97 -16.71 -7.36
N ALA A 582 -2.32 -16.68 -8.64
CA ALA A 582 -1.44 -16.12 -9.68
C ALA A 582 -1.08 -14.65 -9.43
N LYS A 583 -2.02 -13.85 -8.91
CA LYS A 583 -1.79 -12.45 -8.54
C LYS A 583 -0.85 -12.29 -7.35
N SER A 584 -0.95 -13.17 -6.35
CA SER A 584 -0.05 -13.18 -5.21
C SER A 584 1.38 -13.56 -5.61
N ASP A 585 1.54 -14.58 -6.45
CA ASP A 585 2.84 -15.02 -6.95
C ASP A 585 3.52 -13.91 -7.79
N PHE A 586 2.75 -13.17 -8.60
CA PHE A 586 3.20 -11.97 -9.33
C PHE A 586 3.78 -10.90 -8.40
N LEU A 587 3.06 -10.54 -7.33
CA LEU A 587 3.49 -9.49 -6.41
C LEU A 587 4.74 -9.89 -5.61
N ALA A 588 4.87 -11.17 -5.25
CA ALA A 588 6.02 -11.68 -4.53
C ALA A 588 7.30 -11.59 -5.40
N SER A 589 7.24 -12.04 -6.65
CA SER A 589 8.36 -11.94 -7.60
C SER A 589 8.76 -10.48 -7.87
N MET A 590 7.79 -9.58 -8.02
CA MET A 590 8.06 -8.15 -8.23
C MET A 590 8.75 -7.48 -7.06
N SER A 591 8.39 -7.84 -5.82
CA SER A 591 9.10 -7.32 -4.66
C SER A 591 10.57 -7.74 -4.65
N HIS A 592 10.87 -8.97 -5.07
CA HIS A 592 12.25 -9.49 -5.11
C HIS A 592 13.11 -8.79 -6.17
N GLU A 593 12.59 -8.64 -7.39
CA GLU A 593 13.28 -8.00 -8.52
C GLU A 593 13.51 -6.50 -8.29
N LEU A 594 12.63 -5.82 -7.52
CA LEU A 594 12.81 -4.40 -7.17
C LEU A 594 13.82 -4.20 -6.02
N ARG A 595 13.86 -5.11 -5.04
CA ARG A 595 14.74 -4.98 -3.85
C ARG A 595 16.22 -5.10 -4.20
N THR A 596 16.57 -5.96 -5.15
CA THR A 596 17.97 -6.24 -5.51
C THR A 596 18.72 -4.99 -6.02
N PRO A 597 18.25 -4.26 -7.05
CA PRO A 597 18.90 -3.02 -7.48
C PRO A 597 18.79 -1.91 -6.44
N LEU A 598 17.71 -1.84 -5.66
CA LEU A 598 17.55 -0.86 -4.60
C LEU A 598 18.60 -1.02 -3.50
N ASN A 599 18.90 -2.26 -3.10
CA ASN A 599 19.93 -2.56 -2.10
C ASN A 599 21.33 -2.18 -2.61
N ALA A 600 21.63 -2.35 -3.89
CA ALA A 600 22.89 -1.93 -4.49
C ALA A 600 23.04 -0.39 -4.46
N ILE A 601 21.98 0.36 -4.80
CA ILE A 601 21.96 1.83 -4.74
C ILE A 601 22.24 2.33 -3.32
N ILE A 602 21.56 1.75 -2.32
CA ILE A 602 21.72 2.13 -0.91
C ILE A 602 23.12 1.77 -0.43
N GLY A 603 23.59 0.54 -0.69
CA GLY A 603 24.89 0.05 -0.23
C GLY A 603 26.08 0.87 -0.76
N PHE A 604 26.14 1.12 -2.07
CA PHE A 604 27.21 1.96 -2.63
C PHE A 604 27.06 3.44 -2.26
N GLY A 605 25.84 3.93 -2.10
CA GLY A 605 25.57 5.29 -1.60
C GLY A 605 26.12 5.50 -0.19
N GLU A 606 25.93 4.53 0.71
CA GLU A 606 26.48 4.57 2.07
C GLU A 606 28.01 4.49 2.07
N ILE A 607 28.62 3.66 1.22
CA ILE A 607 30.09 3.58 1.07
C ILE A 607 30.66 4.95 0.67
N LEU A 608 30.06 5.62 -0.32
CA LEU A 608 30.47 6.95 -0.76
C LEU A 608 30.27 8.03 0.31
N GLN A 609 29.22 7.94 1.13
CA GLN A 609 28.98 8.87 2.24
C GLN A 609 29.99 8.70 3.39
N ARG A 610 30.34 7.45 3.73
CA ARG A 610 31.29 7.11 4.81
C ARG A 610 32.76 7.34 4.42
N ALA A 611 33.05 7.44 3.12
CA ALA A 611 34.37 7.75 2.56
C ALA A 611 34.99 9.08 3.02
N LYS A 612 34.23 9.97 3.68
CA LYS A 612 34.79 11.18 4.30
C LYS A 612 35.90 10.89 5.34
N ALA A 613 36.01 9.67 5.86
CA ALA A 613 37.01 9.28 6.87
C ALA A 613 38.24 8.53 6.32
N ARG A 614 38.19 7.98 5.10
CA ARG A 614 39.30 7.24 4.46
C ARG A 614 39.33 7.62 2.98
N ALA A 615 40.46 8.14 2.49
CA ALA A 615 40.57 8.60 1.11
C ALA A 615 40.34 7.43 0.12
N LEU A 616 39.12 7.29 -0.39
CA LEU A 616 38.84 6.44 -1.55
C LEU A 616 39.63 6.97 -2.75
N SER A 617 40.18 6.07 -3.56
CA SER A 617 40.81 6.46 -4.82
C SER A 617 39.77 7.02 -5.79
N SER A 618 40.18 7.90 -6.71
CA SER A 618 39.29 8.44 -7.74
C SER A 618 38.67 7.34 -8.60
N GLU A 619 39.39 6.23 -8.81
CA GLU A 619 38.91 5.06 -9.56
C GLU A 619 37.75 4.36 -8.84
N GLN A 620 37.83 4.15 -7.52
CA GLN A 620 36.76 3.56 -6.72
C GLN A 620 35.52 4.43 -6.62
N VAL A 621 35.69 5.76 -6.53
CA VAL A 621 34.55 6.70 -6.52
C VAL A 621 33.80 6.63 -7.85
N THR A 622 34.52 6.57 -8.97
CA THR A 622 33.91 6.42 -10.29
C THR A 622 33.25 5.06 -10.46
N GLU A 623 33.86 3.97 -9.99
CA GLU A 623 33.31 2.61 -10.04
C GLU A 623 32.00 2.50 -9.24
N TYR A 624 31.98 2.93 -7.97
CA TYR A 624 30.79 2.86 -7.11
C TYR A 624 29.66 3.78 -7.58
N SER A 625 30.01 4.99 -8.06
CA SER A 625 29.02 5.88 -8.69
C SER A 625 28.43 5.24 -9.94
N GLY A 626 29.23 4.50 -10.71
CA GLY A 626 28.78 3.69 -11.85
C GLY A 626 27.79 2.59 -11.44
N TYR A 627 28.01 1.91 -10.31
CA TYR A 627 27.08 0.89 -9.79
C TYR A 627 25.74 1.48 -9.32
N ILE A 628 25.76 2.66 -8.69
CA ILE A 628 24.53 3.36 -8.32
C ILE A 628 23.72 3.75 -9.56
N VAL A 629 24.38 4.33 -10.57
CA VAL A 629 23.72 4.77 -11.81
C VAL A 629 23.15 3.58 -12.58
N SER A 630 23.92 2.51 -12.76
CA SER A 630 23.45 1.31 -13.47
C SER A 630 22.31 0.61 -12.74
N SER A 631 22.37 0.48 -11.42
CA SER A 631 21.29 -0.09 -10.61
C SER A 631 20.02 0.77 -10.63
N GLY A 632 20.17 2.10 -10.63
CA GLY A 632 19.05 3.04 -10.77
C GLY A 632 18.37 2.96 -12.14
N GLN A 633 19.15 2.80 -13.21
CA GLN A 633 18.63 2.60 -14.57
C GLN A 633 17.90 1.26 -14.71
N LEU A 634 18.44 0.18 -14.12
CA LEU A 634 17.80 -1.12 -14.09
C LEU A 634 16.44 -1.08 -13.37
N LEU A 635 16.39 -0.44 -12.19
CA LEU A 635 15.16 -0.28 -11.41
C LEU A 635 14.10 0.52 -12.18
N LEU A 636 14.50 1.62 -12.83
CA LEU A 636 13.60 2.43 -13.64
C LEU A 636 13.04 1.64 -14.83
N GLY A 637 13.86 0.80 -15.47
CA GLY A 637 13.42 -0.12 -16.52
C GLY A 637 12.36 -1.09 -16.02
N LEU A 638 12.60 -1.75 -14.89
CA LEU A 638 11.66 -2.67 -14.23
C LEU A 638 10.32 -2.00 -13.90
N VAL A 639 10.35 -0.79 -13.34
CA VAL A 639 9.14 -0.03 -13.03
C VAL A 639 8.35 0.29 -14.29
N ASN A 640 9.03 0.73 -15.36
CA ASN A 640 8.39 1.03 -16.63
C ASN A 640 7.78 -0.22 -17.28
N ASP A 641 8.46 -1.36 -17.24
CA ASP A 641 7.94 -2.63 -17.77
C ASP A 641 6.65 -3.08 -17.06
N VAL A 642 6.57 -2.90 -15.73
CA VAL A 642 5.37 -3.20 -14.92
C VAL A 642 4.23 -2.24 -15.23
N LEU A 643 4.53 -0.95 -15.40
CA LEU A 643 3.55 0.07 -15.76
C LEU A 643 3.01 -0.14 -17.18
N ASP A 644 3.88 -0.52 -18.13
CA ASP A 644 3.50 -0.87 -19.50
C ASP A 644 2.61 -2.13 -19.50
N LEU A 645 2.98 -3.19 -18.76
CA LEU A 645 2.17 -4.41 -18.63
C LEU A 645 0.77 -4.12 -18.05
N SER A 646 0.72 -3.33 -16.97
CA SER A 646 -0.53 -2.93 -16.31
C SER A 646 -1.42 -2.05 -17.21
N SER A 647 -0.79 -1.20 -18.02
CA SER A 647 -1.49 -0.33 -18.97
C SER A 647 -2.09 -1.13 -20.13
N VAL A 648 -1.42 -2.20 -20.57
CA VAL A 648 -1.92 -3.10 -21.60
C VAL A 648 -3.09 -3.95 -21.09
N GLU A 649 -2.99 -4.53 -19.89
CA GLU A 649 -4.07 -5.36 -19.31
C GLU A 649 -5.35 -4.58 -19.05
N ALA A 650 -5.22 -3.29 -18.74
CA ALA A 650 -6.36 -2.39 -18.62
C ALA A 650 -6.91 -1.89 -19.97
N GLY A 651 -6.34 -2.31 -21.11
CA GLY A 651 -6.73 -1.86 -22.45
C GLY A 651 -6.47 -0.37 -22.71
N ARG A 652 -5.59 0.29 -21.93
CA ARG A 652 -5.37 1.75 -21.96
C ARG A 652 -4.16 2.18 -22.78
N MET A 653 -3.36 1.24 -23.28
CA MET A 653 -2.17 1.55 -24.07
C MET A 653 -2.53 2.08 -25.46
N LYS A 654 -2.08 3.30 -25.79
CA LYS A 654 -2.21 3.90 -27.13
C LYS A 654 -0.90 3.71 -27.89
N VAL A 655 -0.97 3.06 -29.05
CA VAL A 655 0.17 2.88 -29.98
C VAL A 655 0.05 3.90 -31.11
N SER A 656 1.15 4.60 -31.44
CA SER A 656 1.16 5.62 -32.49
C SER A 656 1.72 5.02 -33.78
N LEU A 657 0.84 4.55 -34.67
CA LEU A 657 1.26 3.90 -35.92
C LEU A 657 1.67 4.94 -36.98
N GLU A 658 2.94 4.91 -37.38
CA GLU A 658 3.55 5.77 -38.41
C GLU A 658 4.26 4.94 -39.51
N SER A 659 4.68 5.60 -40.60
CA SER A 659 5.50 4.97 -41.65
C SER A 659 6.95 4.96 -41.21
N LEU A 660 7.51 3.76 -41.00
CA LEU A 660 8.83 3.56 -40.43
C LEU A 660 9.76 2.87 -41.44
N ASP A 661 10.94 3.46 -41.64
CA ASP A 661 12.03 2.85 -42.40
C ASP A 661 12.63 1.68 -41.60
N VAL A 662 12.50 0.47 -42.15
CA VAL A 662 12.94 -0.77 -41.52
C VAL A 662 14.46 -0.82 -41.36
N ARG A 663 15.20 -0.29 -42.34
CA ARG A 663 16.66 -0.27 -42.31
C ARG A 663 17.14 0.61 -41.17
N GLN A 664 16.62 1.83 -41.09
CA GLN A 664 16.99 2.76 -40.02
C GLN A 664 16.64 2.22 -38.63
N MET A 665 15.49 1.55 -38.51
CA MET A 665 15.07 0.91 -37.26
C MET A 665 16.06 -0.19 -36.81
N ILE A 666 16.47 -1.08 -37.73
CA ILE A 666 17.42 -2.16 -37.42
C ILE A 666 18.80 -1.61 -37.10
N GLU A 667 19.29 -0.65 -37.89
CA GLU A 667 20.60 -0.02 -37.66
C GLU A 667 20.69 0.61 -36.27
N ARG A 668 19.66 1.36 -35.84
CA ARG A 668 19.59 1.95 -34.49
C ARG A 668 19.61 0.90 -33.38
N ALA A 669 18.87 -0.19 -33.54
CA ALA A 669 18.84 -1.27 -32.55
C ALA A 669 20.18 -2.01 -32.47
N VAL A 670 20.80 -2.28 -33.63
CA VAL A 670 22.12 -2.93 -33.76
C VAL A 670 23.24 -2.08 -33.14
N GLU A 671 23.29 -0.78 -33.44
CA GLU A 671 24.30 0.12 -32.87
C GLU A 671 24.23 0.16 -31.34
N SER A 672 23.02 0.06 -30.78
CA SER A 672 22.80 0.08 -29.33
C SER A 672 23.32 -1.18 -28.63
N VAL A 673 23.27 -2.35 -29.29
CA VAL A 673 23.72 -3.64 -28.69
C VAL A 673 25.15 -4.02 -29.07
N ARG A 674 25.78 -3.31 -30.02
CA ARG A 674 27.14 -3.60 -30.49
C ARG A 674 28.18 -3.65 -29.35
N PRO A 675 28.21 -2.72 -28.38
CA PRO A 675 29.16 -2.80 -27.25
C PRO A 675 28.97 -4.06 -26.40
N LEU A 676 27.73 -4.54 -26.24
CA LEU A 676 27.41 -5.75 -25.49
C LEU A 676 27.86 -7.01 -26.23
N ALA A 677 27.69 -7.03 -27.56
CA ALA A 677 28.18 -8.11 -28.41
C ALA A 677 29.72 -8.19 -28.39
N ASP A 678 30.39 -7.04 -28.54
CA ASP A 678 31.86 -6.95 -28.50
C ASP A 678 32.41 -7.43 -27.15
N HIS A 679 31.83 -6.96 -26.03
CA HIS A 679 32.22 -7.38 -24.68
C HIS A 679 32.07 -8.90 -24.46
N ARG A 680 31.06 -9.53 -25.06
CA ARG A 680 30.82 -10.98 -24.96
C ARG A 680 31.47 -11.79 -26.09
N SER A 681 32.27 -11.15 -26.95
CA SER A 681 32.90 -11.77 -28.12
C SER A 681 31.89 -12.51 -29.02
N ILE A 682 30.74 -11.88 -29.29
CA ILE A 682 29.69 -12.41 -30.17
C ILE A 682 29.74 -11.69 -31.52
N GLU A 683 29.81 -12.44 -32.61
CA GLU A 683 29.82 -11.87 -33.96
C GLU A 683 28.40 -11.41 -34.36
N LEU A 684 28.24 -10.13 -34.66
CA LEU A 684 26.96 -9.56 -35.07
C LEU A 684 26.91 -9.34 -36.59
N GLN A 685 26.07 -10.09 -37.29
CA GLN A 685 25.89 -10.03 -38.74
C GLN A 685 24.52 -9.42 -39.08
N VAL A 686 24.49 -8.50 -40.04
CA VAL A 686 23.24 -7.81 -40.44
C VAL A 686 23.09 -7.89 -41.95
N GLU A 687 22.04 -8.57 -42.40
CA GLU A 687 21.68 -8.75 -43.80
C GLU A 687 20.30 -8.15 -44.08
N ILE A 688 20.30 -6.95 -44.68
CA ILE A 688 19.07 -6.23 -45.06
C ILE A 688 19.02 -6.14 -46.59
N PRO A 689 17.97 -6.67 -47.25
CA PRO A 689 17.80 -6.55 -48.69
C PRO A 689 17.92 -5.09 -49.19
N PRO A 690 18.41 -4.85 -50.42
CA PRO A 690 18.58 -3.49 -50.95
C PRO A 690 17.27 -2.69 -51.06
N HIS A 691 16.13 -3.38 -51.22
CA HIS A 691 14.82 -2.78 -51.44
C HIS A 691 13.80 -3.21 -50.36
N VAL A 692 14.07 -2.91 -49.09
CA VAL A 692 13.08 -3.12 -48.02
C VAL A 692 12.18 -1.88 -47.89
N GLY A 693 10.88 -2.05 -48.11
CA GLY A 693 9.88 -0.99 -47.96
C GLY A 693 9.52 -0.69 -46.50
N ASN A 694 8.92 0.48 -46.26
CA ASN A 694 8.49 0.92 -44.93
C ASN A 694 7.39 0.03 -44.32
N VAL A 695 7.35 -0.04 -42.99
CA VAL A 695 6.29 -0.69 -42.21
C VAL A 695 5.41 0.33 -41.50
N ARG A 696 4.18 -0.05 -41.17
CA ARG A 696 3.28 0.77 -40.37
C ARG A 696 3.36 0.35 -38.90
N ALA A 697 4.18 1.03 -38.12
CA ALA A 697 4.47 0.67 -36.74
C ALA A 697 4.80 1.90 -35.88
N ASP A 698 4.90 1.71 -34.57
CA ASP A 698 5.35 2.76 -33.63
C ASP A 698 6.88 2.71 -33.52
N SER A 699 7.58 3.81 -33.84
CA SER A 699 9.05 3.82 -33.90
C SER A 699 9.72 3.45 -32.57
N GLN A 700 9.20 3.96 -31.45
CA GLN A 700 9.80 3.70 -30.14
C GLN A 700 9.53 2.26 -29.70
N ARG A 701 8.30 1.77 -29.87
CA ARG A 701 7.94 0.40 -29.45
C ARG A 701 8.56 -0.66 -30.34
N SER A 702 8.74 -0.40 -31.63
CA SER A 702 9.39 -1.34 -32.55
C SER A 702 10.89 -1.50 -32.25
N VAL A 703 11.59 -0.39 -31.96
CA VAL A 703 12.99 -0.44 -31.49
C VAL A 703 13.09 -1.17 -30.15
N GLN A 704 12.15 -0.94 -29.22
CA GLN A 704 12.10 -1.63 -27.93
C GLN A 704 11.99 -3.16 -28.09
N VAL A 705 11.12 -3.63 -28.98
CA VAL A 705 10.97 -5.08 -29.28
C VAL A 705 12.27 -5.64 -29.87
N LEU A 706 12.88 -4.95 -30.84
CA LEU A 706 14.13 -5.39 -31.46
C LEU A 706 15.30 -5.44 -30.47
N LEU A 707 15.44 -4.44 -29.61
CA LEU A 707 16.46 -4.43 -28.56
C LEU A 707 16.28 -5.60 -27.60
N ASN A 708 15.04 -5.94 -27.25
CA ASN A 708 14.76 -7.09 -26.40
C ASN A 708 15.14 -8.42 -27.08
N LEU A 709 14.83 -8.60 -28.38
CA LEU A 709 15.23 -9.80 -29.11
C LEU A 709 16.76 -9.90 -29.28
N LEU A 710 17.42 -8.81 -29.68
CA LEU A 710 18.87 -8.77 -29.89
C LEU A 710 19.66 -8.96 -28.60
N SER A 711 19.25 -8.28 -27.52
CA SER A 711 19.91 -8.45 -26.22
C SER A 711 19.74 -9.86 -25.67
N ASN A 712 18.58 -10.51 -25.87
CA ASN A 712 18.40 -11.92 -25.51
C ASN A 712 19.29 -12.84 -26.36
N ALA A 713 19.34 -12.63 -27.67
CA ALA A 713 20.19 -13.38 -28.60
C ALA A 713 21.69 -13.29 -28.23
N ILE A 714 22.15 -12.17 -27.65
CA ILE A 714 23.52 -11.99 -27.16
C ILE A 714 23.69 -12.60 -25.76
N LYS A 715 22.73 -12.36 -24.85
CA LYS A 715 22.80 -12.79 -23.45
C LYS A 715 22.82 -14.31 -23.28
N TYR A 716 22.01 -15.02 -24.06
CA TYR A 716 21.85 -16.48 -23.99
C TYR A 716 22.71 -17.23 -25.00
N ASN A 717 23.61 -16.54 -25.71
CA ASN A 717 24.50 -17.16 -26.69
C ASN A 717 25.64 -17.94 -26.01
N LYS A 718 26.34 -18.74 -26.81
CA LYS A 718 27.60 -19.39 -26.40
C LYS A 718 28.79 -18.46 -26.62
N PRO A 719 29.92 -18.63 -25.89
CA PRO A 719 31.14 -17.87 -26.14
C PRO A 719 31.61 -18.02 -27.59
N ASN A 720 32.03 -16.91 -28.24
CA ASN A 720 32.40 -16.87 -29.66
C ASN A 720 31.27 -17.32 -30.61
N GLY A 721 30.02 -17.17 -30.18
CA GLY A 721 28.84 -17.40 -31.01
C GLY A 721 28.56 -16.25 -31.97
N PHE A 722 27.51 -16.39 -32.78
CA PHE A 722 27.03 -15.33 -33.67
C PHE A 722 25.56 -15.00 -33.41
N VAL A 723 25.19 -13.78 -33.79
CA VAL A 723 23.80 -13.31 -33.93
C VAL A 723 23.65 -12.72 -35.32
N GLN A 724 22.72 -13.25 -36.10
CA GLN A 724 22.41 -12.80 -37.46
C GLN A 724 21.03 -12.14 -37.49
N VAL A 725 20.96 -10.93 -38.05
CA VAL A 725 19.71 -10.23 -38.34
C VAL A 725 19.42 -10.34 -39.82
N HIS A 726 18.31 -10.97 -40.18
CA HIS A 726 17.85 -11.15 -41.55
C HIS A 726 16.46 -10.53 -41.72
N VAL A 727 16.17 -9.97 -42.89
CA VAL A 727 14.87 -9.37 -43.19
C VAL A 727 14.26 -10.02 -44.42
N GLU A 728 13.05 -10.55 -44.25
CA GLU A 728 12.21 -11.07 -45.31
C GLU A 728 11.03 -10.09 -45.51
N GLN A 729 10.64 -9.84 -46.76
CA GLN A 729 9.51 -8.97 -47.06
C GLN A 729 8.64 -9.61 -48.13
N ASP A 730 7.37 -9.78 -47.78
CA ASP A 730 6.31 -10.25 -48.67
C ASP A 730 5.42 -9.07 -49.11
N ASP A 731 4.36 -9.35 -49.87
CA ASP A 731 3.44 -8.32 -50.35
C ASP A 731 2.78 -7.55 -49.20
N ASP A 732 2.37 -8.24 -48.12
CA ASP A 732 1.58 -7.65 -47.03
C ASP A 732 2.38 -7.36 -45.74
N GLN A 733 3.55 -7.96 -45.55
CA GLN A 733 4.27 -7.97 -44.27
C GLN A 733 5.79 -7.90 -44.46
N THR A 734 6.47 -7.29 -43.50
CA THR A 734 7.94 -7.36 -43.35
C THR A 734 8.28 -8.13 -42.08
N THR A 735 9.05 -9.20 -42.22
CA THR A 735 9.50 -10.07 -41.14
C THR A 735 10.99 -9.86 -40.86
N ILE A 736 11.32 -9.55 -39.60
CA ILE A 736 12.70 -9.42 -39.12
C ILE A 736 13.01 -10.65 -38.28
N LEU A 737 14.03 -11.40 -38.69
CA LEU A 737 14.51 -12.62 -38.03
C LEU A 737 15.83 -12.31 -37.31
N VAL A 738 15.90 -12.67 -36.04
CA VAL A 738 17.08 -12.60 -35.18
C VAL A 738 17.46 -14.03 -34.82
N THR A 739 18.52 -14.53 -35.44
CA THR A 739 19.02 -15.89 -35.26
C THR A 739 20.28 -15.89 -34.41
N ASP A 740 20.30 -16.66 -33.33
CA ASP A 740 21.47 -16.89 -32.50
C ASP A 740 21.98 -18.32 -32.58
N SER A 741 23.28 -18.48 -32.31
CA SER A 741 23.97 -19.77 -32.28
C SER A 741 24.01 -20.44 -30.89
N GLY A 742 23.15 -19.99 -29.98
CA GLY A 742 23.10 -20.42 -28.58
C GLY A 742 22.62 -21.87 -28.41
N PRO A 743 22.31 -22.30 -27.16
CA PRO A 743 21.92 -23.67 -26.88
C PRO A 743 20.54 -24.08 -27.45
N GLY A 744 19.78 -23.13 -27.99
CA GLY A 744 18.40 -23.34 -28.46
C GLY A 744 17.41 -23.58 -27.31
N ILE A 745 16.11 -23.61 -27.64
CA ILE A 745 15.05 -23.87 -26.67
C ILE A 745 14.38 -25.22 -26.96
N SER A 746 14.33 -26.09 -25.94
CA SER A 746 13.68 -27.40 -26.04
C SER A 746 12.18 -27.29 -26.36
N ALA A 747 11.62 -28.25 -27.10
CA ALA A 747 10.22 -28.23 -27.55
C ALA A 747 9.18 -28.06 -26.42
N HIS A 748 9.43 -28.63 -25.23
CA HIS A 748 8.53 -28.48 -24.08
C HIS A 748 8.56 -27.07 -23.46
N LYS A 749 9.65 -26.32 -23.63
CA LYS A 749 9.85 -24.97 -23.08
C LYS A 749 9.29 -23.87 -24.00
N ALA A 750 9.18 -24.14 -25.30
CA ALA A 750 8.71 -23.16 -26.29
C ALA A 750 7.27 -22.65 -26.03
N ALA A 751 6.38 -23.48 -25.46
CA ALA A 751 5.00 -23.10 -25.18
C ALA A 751 4.85 -22.04 -24.08
N ARG A 752 5.82 -21.93 -23.17
CA ARG A 752 5.82 -20.99 -22.04
C ARG A 752 6.62 -19.72 -22.30
N LEU A 753 7.30 -19.63 -23.44
CA LEU A 753 8.32 -18.61 -23.70
C LEU A 753 7.80 -17.16 -23.71
N PHE A 754 6.54 -16.96 -24.09
CA PHE A 754 5.88 -15.65 -24.09
C PHE A 754 4.96 -15.44 -22.89
N ALA A 755 4.99 -16.34 -21.89
CA ALA A 755 4.28 -16.10 -20.65
C ALA A 755 5.11 -15.15 -19.75
N PRO A 756 4.46 -14.24 -19.00
CA PRO A 756 5.18 -13.36 -18.09
C PRO A 756 6.00 -14.15 -17.06
N PHE A 757 7.21 -13.69 -16.75
CA PHE A 757 8.13 -14.24 -15.73
C PHE A 757 8.74 -15.61 -16.03
N GLU A 758 8.50 -16.16 -17.21
CA GLU A 758 9.10 -17.43 -17.61
C GLU A 758 10.54 -17.24 -18.10
N ARG A 759 11.50 -17.74 -17.31
CA ARG A 759 12.93 -17.77 -17.69
C ARG A 759 13.43 -19.17 -18.08
N LEU A 760 12.52 -20.12 -18.27
CA LEU A 760 12.77 -21.43 -18.88
C LEU A 760 13.95 -22.23 -18.24
N GLY A 761 14.14 -22.09 -16.92
CA GLY A 761 15.20 -22.76 -16.16
C GLY A 761 16.48 -21.94 -15.93
N ALA A 762 16.53 -20.69 -16.38
CA ALA A 762 17.58 -19.72 -16.03
C ALA A 762 17.22 -18.87 -14.80
N GLU A 763 16.23 -19.29 -14.02
CA GLU A 763 15.72 -18.58 -12.82
C GLU A 763 16.81 -18.44 -11.74
N PHE A 764 17.80 -19.33 -11.74
CA PHE A 764 18.94 -19.38 -10.81
C PHE A 764 20.31 -19.25 -11.51
N GLY A 765 20.36 -18.73 -12.75
CA GLY A 765 21.61 -18.60 -13.52
C GLY A 765 22.12 -17.16 -13.62
N ASN A 766 23.42 -16.98 -13.87
CA ASN A 766 24.14 -15.68 -13.99
C ASN A 766 23.70 -14.78 -15.18
N ILE A 767 22.59 -15.07 -15.86
CA ILE A 767 22.12 -14.32 -17.04
C ILE A 767 20.98 -13.38 -16.63
N GLU A 768 21.27 -12.10 -16.42
CA GLU A 768 20.29 -11.08 -15.99
C GLU A 768 19.08 -10.91 -16.93
N GLY A 769 17.86 -10.97 -16.39
CA GLY A 769 16.61 -10.64 -17.08
C GLY A 769 15.34 -10.85 -16.25
N THR A 770 14.35 -9.99 -16.45
CA THR A 770 13.10 -9.90 -15.63
C THR A 770 12.03 -10.93 -16.00
N GLY A 771 12.19 -11.66 -17.11
CA GLY A 771 11.17 -12.56 -17.67
C GLY A 771 9.92 -11.85 -18.23
N ILE A 772 9.86 -10.51 -18.20
CA ILE A 772 8.71 -9.73 -18.70
C ILE A 772 8.87 -9.38 -20.19
N GLY A 773 10.12 -9.17 -20.65
CA GLY A 773 10.41 -8.56 -21.95
C GLY A 773 9.74 -9.23 -23.16
N LEU A 774 9.76 -10.57 -23.25
CA LEU A 774 9.15 -11.31 -24.36
C LEU A 774 7.62 -11.28 -24.31
N ALA A 775 7.02 -11.39 -23.12
CA ALA A 775 5.57 -11.29 -22.93
C ALA A 775 5.06 -9.89 -23.31
N LEU A 776 5.78 -8.83 -22.92
CA LEU A 776 5.50 -7.45 -23.32
C LEU A 776 5.69 -7.27 -24.83
N SER A 777 6.77 -7.81 -25.41
CA SER A 777 7.04 -7.74 -26.85
C SER A 777 5.89 -8.32 -27.68
N LYS A 778 5.33 -9.46 -27.25
CA LYS A 778 4.16 -10.06 -27.89
C LYS A 778 2.93 -9.17 -27.84
N LYS A 779 2.64 -8.58 -26.69
CA LYS A 779 1.53 -7.63 -26.51
C LYS A 779 1.72 -6.37 -27.38
N LEU A 780 2.93 -5.80 -27.43
CA LEU A 780 3.26 -4.62 -28.25
C LEU A 780 3.11 -4.91 -29.76
N VAL A 781 3.67 -6.03 -30.22
CA VAL A 781 3.59 -6.42 -31.63
C VAL A 781 2.15 -6.72 -32.04
N THR A 782 1.36 -7.37 -31.18
CA THR A 782 -0.08 -7.57 -31.42
C THR A 782 -0.84 -6.24 -31.48
N ALA A 783 -0.50 -5.27 -30.61
CA ALA A 783 -1.10 -3.93 -30.64
C ALA A 783 -0.73 -3.14 -31.91
N MET A 784 0.40 -3.46 -32.56
CA MET A 784 0.79 -2.94 -33.87
C MET A 784 0.21 -3.75 -35.06
N SER A 785 -0.73 -4.67 -34.80
CA SER A 785 -1.28 -5.59 -35.82
C SER A 785 -0.21 -6.48 -36.48
N GLY A 786 0.90 -6.72 -35.79
CA GLY A 786 1.97 -7.61 -36.19
C GLY A 786 1.91 -8.96 -35.48
N GLN A 787 2.89 -9.82 -35.77
CA GLN A 787 3.06 -11.12 -35.12
C GLN A 787 4.50 -11.30 -34.64
N ILE A 788 4.70 -12.06 -33.56
CA ILE A 788 6.03 -12.41 -33.04
C ILE A 788 6.05 -13.90 -32.71
N GLY A 789 7.19 -14.54 -32.91
CA GLY A 789 7.32 -15.96 -32.63
C GLY A 789 8.76 -16.44 -32.51
N TYR A 790 8.88 -17.77 -32.45
CA TYR A 790 10.12 -18.50 -32.25
C TYR A 790 10.16 -19.72 -33.19
N LEU A 791 11.34 -20.01 -33.72
CA LEU A 791 11.69 -21.20 -34.50
C LEU A 791 13.04 -21.75 -34.01
N PRO A 792 13.24 -23.08 -33.96
CA PRO A 792 14.55 -23.66 -33.69
C PRO A 792 15.51 -23.47 -34.87
N ALA A 793 16.80 -23.22 -34.59
CA ALA A 793 17.85 -23.10 -35.61
C ALA A 793 18.87 -24.26 -35.52
N GLU A 794 19.32 -24.78 -36.66
CA GLU A 794 20.30 -25.88 -36.73
C GLU A 794 21.76 -25.36 -36.79
N PRO A 795 22.77 -26.10 -36.24
CA PRO A 795 22.68 -27.38 -35.52
C PRO A 795 22.32 -27.22 -34.03
N ALA A 796 22.38 -26.01 -33.48
CA ALA A 796 21.82 -25.61 -32.18
C ALA A 796 21.77 -24.07 -32.15
N GLY A 797 20.58 -23.50 -31.91
CA GLY A 797 20.33 -22.07 -31.91
C GLY A 797 18.85 -21.71 -31.80
N SER A 798 18.55 -20.43 -31.70
CA SER A 798 17.17 -19.91 -31.65
C SER A 798 16.97 -18.84 -32.72
N THR A 799 15.84 -18.89 -33.43
CA THR A 799 15.42 -17.82 -34.31
C THR A 799 14.15 -17.17 -33.76
N PHE A 800 14.29 -15.93 -33.31
CA PHE A 800 13.16 -15.08 -32.94
C PHE A 800 12.78 -14.21 -34.11
N TRP A 801 11.48 -14.10 -34.40
CA TRP A 801 11.02 -13.32 -35.53
C TRP A 801 9.89 -12.38 -35.12
N LEU A 802 9.83 -11.21 -35.75
CA LEU A 802 8.71 -10.27 -35.67
C LEU A 802 8.26 -9.88 -37.07
N SER A 803 6.95 -9.83 -37.30
CA SER A 803 6.30 -9.47 -38.56
C SER A 803 5.45 -8.22 -38.35
N LEU A 804 5.63 -7.20 -39.19
CA LEU A 804 4.89 -5.94 -39.16
C LEU A 804 4.21 -5.64 -40.51
N PRO A 805 3.01 -5.02 -40.52
CA PRO A 805 2.32 -4.68 -41.76
C PRO A 805 3.10 -3.70 -42.63
N ARG A 806 3.18 -3.97 -43.94
CA ARG A 806 3.84 -3.10 -44.91
C ARG A 806 3.04 -1.81 -45.14
N CYS A 807 3.74 -0.70 -45.36
CA CYS A 807 3.16 0.56 -45.81
C CYS A 807 3.14 0.57 -47.35
N HIS A 808 1.95 0.67 -47.95
CA HIS A 808 1.78 0.79 -49.41
C HIS A 808 1.48 2.24 -49.80
N GLU A 809 2.47 2.98 -50.29
CA GLU A 809 2.25 4.08 -51.25
C GLU A 809 3.55 4.53 -51.98
N ILE A 810 3.53 4.28 -53.30
CA ILE A 810 4.03 5.03 -54.49
C ILE A 810 5.47 5.61 -54.51
N GLU A 811 6.24 5.08 -55.49
CA GLU A 811 7.54 5.53 -55.99
C GLU A 811 7.52 6.96 -56.57
N ILE A 812 8.52 7.80 -56.23
CA ILE A 812 9.17 8.75 -57.16
C ILE A 812 10.66 8.90 -56.82
N ASP A 813 11.47 8.43 -57.77
CA ASP A 813 12.79 8.88 -58.27
C ASP A 813 13.94 9.24 -57.30
N ALA A 814 14.92 8.34 -57.32
CA ALA A 814 16.31 8.59 -56.98
C ALA A 814 17.03 9.40 -58.07
N GLU A 815 18.03 10.20 -57.69
CA GLU A 815 19.36 10.19 -58.32
C GLU A 815 20.39 10.94 -57.44
N PRO A 816 21.69 10.63 -57.60
CA PRO A 816 22.64 10.48 -56.51
C PRO A 816 23.81 11.48 -56.56
N GLY A 817 24.57 11.59 -55.47
CA GLY A 817 25.75 12.45 -55.42
C GLY A 817 26.80 12.07 -54.38
N SER A 818 27.93 11.57 -54.91
CA SER A 818 29.29 11.74 -54.39
C SER A 818 29.85 10.72 -53.39
N ALA A 819 30.55 9.75 -53.97
CA ALA A 819 31.57 8.91 -53.36
C ALA A 819 32.89 9.66 -53.05
N THR A 820 33.63 9.17 -52.05
CA THR A 820 35.09 9.07 -52.11
C THR A 820 35.62 7.96 -51.19
N ALA A 821 36.31 6.99 -51.80
CA ALA A 821 37.23 6.02 -51.21
C ALA A 821 38.51 6.75 -50.71
N ALA A 822 39.50 6.19 -50.01
CA ALA A 822 39.95 4.82 -49.78
C ALA A 822 40.95 4.81 -48.58
N ALA A 823 41.16 3.64 -47.97
CA ALA A 823 42.33 3.31 -47.14
C ALA A 823 43.64 3.28 -47.99
N PRO A 824 44.85 3.20 -47.38
CA PRO A 824 45.42 1.87 -47.11
C PRO A 824 46.43 1.71 -45.93
N ALA A 825 46.38 0.50 -45.34
CA ALA A 825 47.47 -0.46 -45.02
C ALA A 825 48.71 -0.13 -44.12
N SER A 826 48.81 -0.91 -43.02
CA SER A 826 49.90 -1.83 -42.59
C SER A 826 51.35 -1.33 -42.37
N VAL A 827 51.92 -1.56 -41.16
CA VAL A 827 53.19 -2.34 -40.94
C VAL A 827 53.23 -2.96 -39.52
N ALA A 828 53.93 -4.09 -39.42
CA ALA A 828 53.97 -5.16 -38.42
C ALA A 828 54.98 -5.06 -37.23
N ALA A 829 54.85 -6.07 -36.33
CA ALA A 829 55.85 -6.70 -35.44
C ALA A 829 56.30 -5.91 -34.18
N THR A 830 56.53 -6.48 -32.98
CA THR A 830 57.01 -7.81 -32.57
C THR A 830 56.82 -7.97 -31.04
N ALA A 831 56.63 -9.20 -30.53
CA ALA A 831 56.74 -9.53 -29.10
C ALA A 831 58.22 -9.51 -28.63
N PRO A 832 58.54 -9.49 -27.30
CA PRO A 832 58.49 -10.74 -26.53
C PRO A 832 58.08 -10.61 -25.03
N THR A 833 57.68 -11.76 -24.51
CA THR A 833 57.52 -12.16 -23.10
C THR A 833 58.74 -11.82 -22.22
N PRO A 834 58.55 -11.74 -20.89
CA PRO A 834 59.32 -12.64 -20.03
C PRO A 834 58.47 -13.35 -18.97
N ALA A 835 58.95 -14.53 -18.61
CA ALA A 835 58.37 -15.49 -17.69
C ALA A 835 58.96 -15.34 -16.27
N LEU A 836 58.14 -15.75 -15.30
CA LEU A 836 58.44 -16.36 -13.99
C LEU A 836 59.33 -15.62 -12.99
N ALA A 837 58.74 -15.34 -11.82
CA ALA A 837 59.32 -15.72 -10.53
C ALA A 837 58.21 -15.79 -9.47
N ASP A 838 58.05 -16.97 -8.87
CA ASP A 838 57.52 -17.14 -7.52
C ASP A 838 58.60 -16.59 -6.55
N PRO A 839 58.22 -15.87 -5.49
CA PRO A 839 58.72 -16.31 -4.20
C PRO A 839 57.71 -16.17 -3.04
N ASP A 840 57.80 -17.17 -2.17
CA ASP A 840 57.67 -17.11 -0.72
C ASP A 840 56.36 -16.63 -0.11
N VAL A 841 55.61 -17.63 0.35
CA VAL A 841 55.25 -17.84 1.76
C VAL A 841 55.86 -16.78 2.70
N ALA A 842 55.12 -15.69 2.89
CA ALA A 842 55.24 -14.86 4.08
C ALA A 842 54.21 -15.37 5.09
N ASP A 843 54.72 -16.03 6.12
CA ASP A 843 54.07 -16.20 7.40
C ASP A 843 53.71 -14.81 7.95
N VAL A 844 52.45 -14.43 7.81
CA VAL A 844 51.84 -13.30 8.51
C VAL A 844 50.67 -13.90 9.26
N GLY A 845 50.83 -14.07 10.57
CA GLY A 845 49.77 -14.55 11.46
C GLY A 845 48.58 -13.60 11.46
N GLY A 846 47.69 -13.78 10.48
CA GLY A 846 46.44 -13.07 10.30
C GLY A 846 45.31 -14.06 10.03
N PHE A 847 44.10 -13.65 10.38
CA PHE A 847 42.90 -14.49 10.31
C PHE A 847 42.41 -14.66 8.87
N THR A 848 41.78 -15.77 8.54
CA THR A 848 41.19 -16.06 7.23
C THR A 848 39.66 -16.03 7.33
N LEU A 849 39.00 -15.18 6.54
CA LEU A 849 37.54 -15.11 6.43
C LEU A 849 37.07 -15.67 5.09
N LEU A 850 36.18 -16.66 5.13
CA LEU A 850 35.51 -17.20 3.95
C LEU A 850 34.11 -16.60 3.82
N CYS A 851 33.81 -15.95 2.69
CA CYS A 851 32.49 -15.44 2.35
C CYS A 851 31.83 -16.31 1.28
N ILE A 852 30.64 -16.85 1.58
CA ILE A 852 29.82 -17.67 0.70
C ILE A 852 28.57 -16.86 0.33
N GLU A 853 28.57 -16.28 -0.87
CA GLU A 853 27.52 -15.37 -1.40
C GLU A 853 27.49 -15.47 -2.93
N ASP A 854 26.30 -15.53 -3.52
CA ASP A 854 26.12 -15.72 -4.97
C ASP A 854 26.06 -14.40 -5.75
N ASN A 855 25.71 -13.30 -5.07
CA ASN A 855 25.62 -11.99 -5.70
C ASN A 855 26.97 -11.26 -5.67
N PRO A 856 27.60 -10.97 -6.82
CA PRO A 856 28.91 -10.32 -6.89
C PRO A 856 28.91 -8.88 -6.32
N ILE A 857 27.75 -8.21 -6.29
CA ILE A 857 27.60 -6.89 -5.67
C ILE A 857 27.65 -7.01 -4.15
N ASN A 858 26.90 -7.96 -3.56
CA ASN A 858 26.93 -8.21 -2.12
C ASN A 858 28.33 -8.68 -1.69
N MET A 859 28.97 -9.55 -2.47
CA MET A 859 30.33 -10.03 -2.25
C MET A 859 31.32 -8.85 -2.11
N ARG A 860 31.25 -7.88 -3.02
CA ARG A 860 32.09 -6.66 -2.99
C ARG A 860 31.80 -5.75 -1.79
N ILE A 861 30.54 -5.69 -1.35
CA ILE A 861 30.16 -4.97 -0.12
C ILE A 861 30.81 -5.63 1.11
N VAL A 862 30.76 -6.97 1.20
CA VAL A 862 31.40 -7.72 2.30
C VAL A 862 32.92 -7.58 2.24
N GLU A 863 33.52 -7.72 1.06
CA GLU A 863 34.95 -7.54 0.84
C GLU A 863 35.42 -6.15 1.30
N HIS A 864 34.66 -5.09 0.95
CA HIS A 864 34.96 -3.74 1.42
C HIS A 864 34.82 -3.61 2.94
N ALA A 865 33.79 -4.20 3.54
CA ALA A 865 33.57 -4.21 4.99
C ALA A 865 34.74 -4.88 5.74
N VAL A 866 35.30 -5.95 5.17
CA VAL A 866 36.44 -6.71 5.72
C VAL A 866 37.77 -6.00 5.47
N SER A 867 37.97 -5.34 4.33
CA SER A 867 39.20 -4.60 4.00
C SER A 867 39.57 -3.50 5.01
N ALA A 868 38.59 -3.09 5.83
CA ALA A 868 38.80 -2.12 6.89
C ALA A 868 39.41 -2.72 8.19
N LEU A 869 39.45 -4.05 8.33
CA LEU A 869 40.08 -4.79 9.42
C LEU A 869 41.54 -5.09 9.05
N ALA A 870 42.47 -4.89 9.98
CA ALA A 870 43.87 -5.28 9.79
C ALA A 870 44.01 -6.80 9.95
N ASP A 871 44.93 -7.42 9.20
CA ASP A 871 45.33 -8.82 9.35
C ASP A 871 44.23 -9.87 9.05
N VAL A 872 43.31 -9.59 8.11
CA VAL A 872 42.31 -10.56 7.62
C VAL A 872 42.48 -10.87 6.13
N THR A 873 42.65 -12.15 5.78
CA THR A 873 42.67 -12.66 4.40
C THR A 873 41.24 -13.01 3.97
N PHE A 874 40.75 -12.40 2.89
CA PHE A 874 39.39 -12.63 2.37
C PHE A 874 39.37 -13.71 1.28
N VAL A 875 38.54 -14.74 1.45
CA VAL A 875 38.36 -15.84 0.50
C VAL A 875 36.89 -15.89 0.08
N GLN A 876 36.64 -16.06 -1.21
CA GLN A 876 35.29 -16.04 -1.79
C GLN A 876 34.83 -17.45 -2.20
N ALA A 877 33.53 -17.71 -2.14
CA ALA A 877 32.84 -18.84 -2.75
C ALA A 877 31.46 -18.40 -3.26
N GLU A 878 31.08 -18.79 -4.48
CA GLU A 878 29.83 -18.35 -5.12
C GLU A 878 28.67 -19.33 -4.89
N THR A 879 28.97 -20.55 -4.40
CA THR A 879 27.99 -21.61 -4.16
C THR A 879 28.21 -22.27 -2.81
N GLY A 880 27.17 -22.88 -2.25
CA GLY A 880 27.23 -23.61 -0.97
C GLY A 880 28.17 -24.82 -1.04
N LEU A 881 28.17 -25.56 -2.14
CA LEU A 881 29.07 -26.71 -2.36
C LEU A 881 30.54 -26.28 -2.43
N GLU A 882 30.85 -25.24 -3.21
CA GLU A 882 32.20 -24.65 -3.26
C GLU A 882 32.62 -24.11 -1.89
N GLY A 883 31.69 -23.47 -1.17
CA GLY A 883 31.93 -22.97 0.18
C GLY A 883 32.29 -24.07 1.17
N ILE A 884 31.62 -25.22 1.12
CA ILE A 884 31.95 -26.39 1.97
C ILE A 884 33.32 -26.97 1.61
N GLU A 885 33.62 -27.09 0.31
CA GLU A 885 34.90 -27.60 -0.17
C GLU A 885 36.07 -26.70 0.27
N ARG A 886 35.92 -25.39 0.11
CA ARG A 886 36.90 -24.39 0.55
C ARG A 886 37.01 -24.33 2.06
N ALA A 887 35.91 -24.39 2.81
CA ALA A 887 35.93 -24.43 4.27
C ALA A 887 36.70 -25.66 4.80
N THR A 888 36.54 -26.82 4.16
CA THR A 888 37.23 -28.07 4.55
C THR A 888 38.71 -28.04 4.17
N SER A 889 39.06 -27.40 3.06
CA SER A 889 40.44 -27.36 2.55
C SER A 889 41.29 -26.26 3.19
N LEU A 890 40.69 -25.11 3.47
CA LEU A 890 41.39 -23.91 3.94
C LEU A 890 41.28 -23.70 5.45
N LEU A 891 40.30 -24.32 6.11
CA LEU A 891 40.03 -24.16 7.55
C LEU A 891 40.03 -22.69 8.00
N PRO A 892 39.12 -21.86 7.45
CA PRO A 892 39.08 -20.43 7.77
C PRO A 892 38.74 -20.18 9.25
N ASP A 893 39.18 -19.04 9.79
CA ASP A 893 38.89 -18.62 11.16
C ASP A 893 37.45 -18.13 11.35
N VAL A 894 36.77 -17.70 10.28
CA VAL A 894 35.35 -17.34 10.31
C VAL A 894 34.71 -17.50 8.94
N ILE A 895 33.43 -17.91 8.91
CA ILE A 895 32.64 -18.04 7.68
C ILE A 895 31.49 -17.03 7.71
N VAL A 896 31.35 -16.23 6.65
CA VAL A 896 30.16 -15.41 6.40
C VAL A 896 29.34 -16.12 5.33
N LEU A 897 28.08 -16.42 5.62
CA LEU A 897 27.24 -17.30 4.81
C LEU A 897 25.91 -16.64 4.49
N ASP A 898 25.60 -16.43 3.21
CA ASP A 898 24.24 -16.11 2.80
C ASP A 898 23.32 -17.32 2.98
N LEU A 899 22.10 -17.08 3.44
CA LEU A 899 21.10 -18.13 3.62
C LEU A 899 20.44 -18.57 2.32
N ASN A 900 20.46 -17.71 1.29
CA ASN A 900 19.77 -17.91 0.01
C ASN A 900 20.76 -18.16 -1.15
N LEU A 901 21.50 -19.27 -1.09
CA LEU A 901 22.41 -19.65 -2.17
C LEU A 901 21.70 -20.47 -3.26
N PRO A 902 22.20 -20.45 -4.52
CA PRO A 902 21.52 -21.04 -5.68
C PRO A 902 21.49 -22.57 -5.68
N ASP A 903 22.41 -23.24 -4.99
CA ASP A 903 22.58 -24.69 -4.98
C ASP A 903 22.08 -25.35 -3.69
N LEU A 904 22.38 -24.77 -2.53
CA LEU A 904 22.01 -25.28 -1.20
C LEU A 904 21.51 -24.14 -0.32
N HIS A 905 20.41 -24.35 0.41
CA HIS A 905 19.98 -23.37 1.41
C HIS A 905 21.06 -23.23 2.50
N GLY A 906 21.41 -22.02 2.94
CA GLY A 906 22.51 -21.80 3.88
C GLY A 906 22.37 -22.52 5.24
N HIS A 907 21.15 -22.85 5.68
CA HIS A 907 20.96 -23.74 6.84
C HIS A 907 21.47 -25.18 6.59
N GLU A 908 21.36 -25.67 5.37
CA GLU A 908 21.88 -26.97 4.96
C GLU A 908 23.41 -26.94 4.85
N VAL A 909 23.97 -25.86 4.30
CA VAL A 909 25.42 -25.61 4.28
C VAL A 909 26.00 -25.63 5.69
N HIS A 910 25.40 -24.88 6.61
CA HIS A 910 25.80 -24.85 8.02
C HIS A 910 25.71 -26.22 8.70
N SER A 911 24.62 -26.96 8.44
CA SER A 911 24.44 -28.31 9.01
C SER A 911 25.53 -29.28 8.54
N ARG A 912 26.00 -29.15 7.29
CA ARG A 912 27.09 -29.97 6.74
C ARG A 912 28.46 -29.55 7.31
N LEU A 913 28.69 -28.26 7.52
CA LEU A 913 29.90 -27.75 8.18
C LEU A 913 29.99 -28.22 9.64
N LEU A 914 28.87 -28.25 10.37
CA LEU A 914 28.80 -28.79 11.73
C LEU A 914 29.00 -30.31 11.80
N ALA A 915 28.56 -31.04 10.77
CA ALA A 915 28.70 -32.51 10.72
C ALA A 915 30.16 -32.95 10.50
N ASN A 916 30.99 -32.11 9.88
CA ASN A 916 32.40 -32.41 9.60
C ASN A 916 33.29 -32.07 10.83
N PRO A 917 34.07 -33.03 11.37
CA PRO A 917 35.00 -32.81 12.49
C PRO A 917 35.95 -31.64 12.32
N ASP A 918 36.41 -31.39 11.09
CA ASP A 918 37.46 -30.40 10.84
C ASP A 918 36.91 -28.97 10.72
N THR A 919 35.61 -28.80 10.45
CA THR A 919 34.99 -27.47 10.23
C THR A 919 33.97 -27.07 11.29
N ARG A 920 33.62 -27.96 12.24
CA ARG A 920 32.54 -27.74 13.21
C ARG A 920 32.78 -26.61 14.21
N ASP A 921 34.04 -26.31 14.48
CA ASP A 921 34.44 -25.33 15.48
C ASP A 921 34.65 -23.93 14.86
N ILE A 922 34.50 -23.80 13.53
CA ILE A 922 34.62 -22.54 12.82
C ILE A 922 33.35 -21.71 13.01
N PRO A 923 33.41 -20.47 13.52
CA PRO A 923 32.24 -19.63 13.71
C PRO A 923 31.62 -19.23 12.36
N VAL A 924 30.31 -19.49 12.20
CA VAL A 924 29.54 -19.13 11.00
C VAL A 924 28.57 -17.99 11.29
N ILE A 925 28.73 -16.88 10.58
CA ILE A 925 27.88 -15.69 10.62
C ILE A 925 26.90 -15.75 9.44
N ALA A 926 25.60 -15.80 9.71
CA ALA A 926 24.57 -15.83 8.66
C ALA A 926 24.22 -14.41 8.18
N LEU A 927 24.10 -14.23 6.86
CA LEU A 927 23.49 -13.05 6.24
C LEU A 927 22.03 -13.37 5.86
N THR A 928 21.08 -12.52 6.25
CA THR A 928 19.65 -12.71 5.95
C THR A 928 18.98 -11.44 5.43
N ALA A 929 18.08 -11.58 4.45
CA ALA A 929 17.26 -10.48 3.92
C ALA A 929 16.11 -10.03 4.86
N ALA A 930 15.79 -10.82 5.89
CA ALA A 930 14.82 -10.47 6.92
C ALA A 930 15.24 -11.12 8.25
N ALA A 931 15.42 -10.32 9.30
CA ALA A 931 15.60 -10.84 10.65
C ALA A 931 14.32 -10.61 11.46
N MET A 932 13.40 -11.58 11.40
CA MET A 932 12.43 -11.74 12.47
C MET A 932 13.19 -12.23 13.72
N PRO A 933 12.99 -11.64 14.92
CA PRO A 933 13.69 -12.10 16.14
C PRO A 933 13.53 -13.60 16.42
N GLN A 934 12.41 -14.20 16.02
CA GLN A 934 12.15 -15.64 16.13
C GLN A 934 13.01 -16.49 15.16
N GLU A 935 13.35 -15.99 13.97
CA GLU A 935 14.23 -16.67 13.00
C GLU A 935 15.69 -16.61 13.45
N VAL A 936 16.11 -15.47 14.01
CA VAL A 936 17.41 -15.33 14.67
C VAL A 936 17.49 -16.26 15.89
N THR A 937 16.44 -16.35 16.71
CA THR A 937 16.41 -17.24 17.88
C THR A 937 16.44 -18.73 17.48
N LYS A 938 15.68 -19.13 16.45
CA LYS A 938 15.70 -20.50 15.88
C LYS A 938 17.03 -20.83 15.20
N GLY A 939 17.67 -19.84 14.59
CA GLY A 939 18.96 -19.96 13.92
C GLY A 939 20.13 -20.08 14.90
N MET A 940 20.14 -19.26 15.95
CA MET A 940 21.13 -19.35 17.04
C MET A 940 21.00 -20.68 17.79
N ALA A 941 19.78 -21.21 17.98
CA ALA A 941 19.56 -22.55 18.53
C ALA A 941 20.10 -23.70 17.64
N LYS A 942 20.42 -23.42 16.37
CA LYS A 942 21.02 -24.36 15.41
C LYS A 942 22.56 -24.21 15.28
N GLY A 943 23.19 -23.37 16.10
CA GLY A 943 24.65 -23.30 16.23
C GLY A 943 25.37 -22.22 15.40
N PHE A 944 24.65 -21.31 14.74
CA PHE A 944 25.30 -20.15 14.10
C PHE A 944 25.90 -19.21 15.15
N PHE A 945 27.05 -18.60 14.83
CA PHE A 945 27.72 -17.65 15.71
C PHE A 945 26.95 -16.33 15.84
N SER A 946 26.41 -15.82 14.73
CA SER A 946 25.60 -14.59 14.70
C SER A 946 24.76 -14.50 13.43
N TYR A 947 23.75 -13.63 13.45
CA TYR A 947 22.92 -13.27 12.29
C TYR A 947 23.04 -11.78 12.00
N LEU A 948 23.31 -11.43 10.75
CA LEU A 948 23.35 -10.06 10.26
C LEU A 948 22.30 -9.86 9.16
N THR A 949 21.62 -8.73 9.19
CA THR A 949 20.58 -8.37 8.21
C THR A 949 21.17 -7.73 6.97
N LYS A 950 20.51 -7.90 5.82
CA LYS A 950 20.67 -7.11 4.60
C LYS A 950 19.60 -5.99 4.61
N PRO A 951 19.93 -4.70 4.39
CA PRO A 951 21.26 -4.16 4.10
C PRO A 951 22.22 -4.25 5.29
N MET A 952 23.48 -4.54 4.99
CA MET A 952 24.53 -4.84 5.98
C MET A 952 24.96 -3.57 6.71
N ASP A 953 24.74 -3.50 8.02
CA ASP A 953 25.35 -2.48 8.87
C ASP A 953 26.84 -2.80 9.06
N PHE A 954 27.71 -2.00 8.44
CA PHE A 954 29.16 -2.17 8.48
C PHE A 954 29.74 -2.17 9.91
N ASP A 955 29.15 -1.41 10.84
CA ASP A 955 29.68 -1.33 12.21
C ASP A 955 29.28 -2.58 13.02
N ALA A 956 28.05 -3.07 12.83
CA ALA A 956 27.58 -4.33 13.39
C ALA A 956 28.33 -5.53 12.81
N PHE A 957 28.56 -5.53 11.48
CA PHE A 957 29.34 -6.57 10.80
C PHE A 957 30.77 -6.65 11.33
N ARG A 958 31.48 -5.51 11.40
CA ARG A 958 32.87 -5.47 11.91
C ARG A 958 32.97 -5.90 13.36
N SER A 959 32.04 -5.47 14.21
CA SER A 959 31.99 -5.88 15.62
C SER A 959 31.78 -7.38 15.75
N THR A 960 30.92 -7.96 14.92
CA THR A 960 30.60 -9.40 14.91
C THR A 960 31.77 -10.24 14.40
N VAL A 961 32.41 -9.83 13.31
CA VAL A 961 33.61 -10.51 12.78
C VAL A 961 34.75 -10.43 13.80
N THR A 962 34.98 -9.27 14.41
CA THR A 962 36.02 -9.11 15.45
C THR A 962 35.75 -10.00 16.66
N ALA A 963 34.48 -10.13 17.08
CA ALA A 963 34.07 -11.02 18.16
C ALA A 963 34.26 -12.51 17.79
N ALA A 964 33.96 -12.89 16.53
CA ALA A 964 34.18 -14.25 16.04
C ALA A 964 35.67 -14.63 16.03
N LEU A 965 36.52 -13.72 15.54
CA LEU A 965 37.97 -13.92 15.51
C LEU A 965 38.62 -13.94 16.91
N SER A 966 38.01 -13.26 17.89
CA SER A 966 38.48 -13.27 19.29
C SER A 966 38.00 -14.48 20.10
N ALA A 967 36.98 -15.20 19.63
CA ALA A 967 36.41 -16.35 20.31
C ALA A 967 37.23 -17.64 20.14
N GLY A 968 38.23 -17.64 19.25
CA GLY A 968 39.13 -18.77 18.98
C GLY A 968 39.97 -19.24 20.17
N ASP A 969 40.04 -18.48 21.28
CA ASP A 969 40.78 -18.83 22.49
C ASP A 969 39.89 -19.25 23.69
N GLN A 970 38.56 -19.16 23.57
CA GLN A 970 37.61 -19.65 24.58
C GLN A 970 36.32 -20.13 23.92
N VAL A 971 36.26 -21.43 23.62
CA VAL A 971 35.00 -22.13 23.30
C VAL A 971 34.07 -22.03 24.52
N PRO A 972 32.83 -21.51 24.39
CA PRO A 972 31.84 -21.63 25.45
C PRO A 972 31.39 -23.09 25.54
N GLU A 973 31.66 -23.76 26.66
CA GLU A 973 31.01 -25.02 27.00
C GLU A 973 29.48 -24.86 26.96
N PRO A 974 28.74 -25.91 26.55
CA PRO A 974 27.29 -25.90 26.62
C PRO A 974 26.88 -25.82 28.09
N VAL A 975 26.21 -24.72 28.48
CA VAL A 975 25.66 -24.59 29.82
C VAL A 975 24.62 -25.70 30.03
N GLN A 976 25.04 -26.74 30.75
CA GLN A 976 24.20 -27.83 31.19
C GLN A 976 23.16 -27.29 32.16
N ALA A 977 21.93 -27.74 31.97
CA ALA A 977 20.83 -27.50 32.88
C ALA A 977 21.08 -28.17 34.23
N GLU A 978 21.54 -27.40 35.22
CA GLU A 978 21.41 -27.80 36.63
C GLU A 978 20.18 -27.14 37.26
N ARG A 979 19.25 -28.03 37.61
CA ARG A 979 18.10 -27.76 38.47
C ARG A 979 18.60 -27.40 39.87
N SER A 980 18.45 -26.14 40.26
CA SER A 980 18.34 -25.76 41.67
C SER A 980 17.01 -25.05 41.86
N GLY A 981 16.04 -25.80 42.39
CA GLY A 981 14.76 -25.26 42.78
C GLY A 981 14.91 -24.36 44.00
N THR A 982 14.43 -23.14 43.85
CA THR A 982 13.77 -22.39 44.91
C THR A 982 12.68 -21.55 44.25
N ASP A 983 11.45 -22.07 44.25
CA ASP A 983 10.30 -21.17 44.40
C ASP A 983 10.50 -20.46 45.75
N PRO A 984 10.45 -19.12 45.75
CA PRO A 984 9.23 -18.55 46.29
C PRO A 984 8.77 -17.26 45.59
N VAL A 985 7.45 -17.22 45.40
CA VAL A 985 6.60 -16.08 45.77
C VAL A 985 6.60 -14.90 44.79
N ARG A 986 5.39 -14.69 44.23
CA ARG A 986 4.75 -13.39 43.94
C ARG A 986 5.51 -12.21 44.57
N ASP A 987 6.25 -11.48 43.74
CA ASP A 987 6.53 -10.09 44.03
C ASP A 987 5.97 -9.22 42.90
N GLN A 988 4.85 -8.58 43.24
CA GLN A 988 4.27 -7.49 42.48
C GLN A 988 5.16 -6.26 42.68
N ALA A 989 6.21 -6.08 41.88
CA ALA A 989 6.81 -4.79 41.50
C ALA A 989 8.21 -4.94 40.88
N SER A 990 8.31 -5.04 39.56
CA SER A 990 9.42 -4.43 38.82
C SER A 990 9.01 -4.15 37.37
N VAL A 991 8.37 -3.00 37.20
CA VAL A 991 8.02 -2.40 35.92
C VAL A 991 9.28 -1.90 35.20
N SER A 992 9.29 -2.05 33.86
CA SER A 992 10.05 -1.27 32.86
C SER A 992 11.39 -1.83 32.33
N ARG A 993 11.29 -2.70 31.31
CA ARG A 993 12.15 -2.65 30.11
C ARG A 993 11.33 -2.88 28.81
N GLN A 994 10.17 -2.23 28.69
CA GLN A 994 9.28 -2.38 27.52
C GLN A 994 9.75 -1.72 26.22
N ILE A 995 10.74 -0.84 26.29
CA ILE A 995 11.19 -0.03 25.15
C ILE A 995 12.70 -0.05 25.06
N ASP A 996 13.21 -0.38 23.88
CA ASP A 996 14.61 -0.31 23.51
C ASP A 996 15.04 1.17 23.33
N ARG A 997 15.58 1.74 24.42
CA ARG A 997 16.08 3.10 24.44
C ARG A 997 17.28 3.32 23.53
N ALA A 998 18.08 2.29 23.25
CA ALA A 998 19.22 2.42 22.35
C ALA A 998 18.69 2.69 20.93
N ARG A 999 17.69 1.92 20.49
CA ARG A 999 17.06 2.12 19.18
C ARG A 999 16.35 3.47 19.03
N LEU A 1000 15.63 3.93 20.07
CA LEU A 1000 15.06 5.28 20.08
C LEU A 1000 16.14 6.38 20.07
N SER A 1001 17.29 6.14 20.70
CA SER A 1001 18.40 7.08 20.66
C SER A 1001 19.02 7.19 19.28
N THR A 1002 19.12 6.07 18.54
CA THR A 1002 19.58 6.02 17.15
C THR A 1002 18.63 6.75 16.21
N LEU A 1003 17.32 6.50 16.33
CA LEU A 1003 16.30 7.23 15.57
C LEU A 1003 16.35 8.73 15.85
N ARG A 1004 16.59 9.13 17.11
CA ARG A 1004 16.76 10.55 17.49
C ARG A 1004 18.01 11.18 16.88
N THR A 1005 19.08 10.42 16.65
CA THR A 1005 20.32 10.93 16.04
C THR A 1005 20.24 11.06 14.52
N LEU A 1006 19.40 10.25 13.87
CA LEU A 1006 19.25 10.21 12.42
C LEU A 1006 18.17 11.17 11.89
N THR A 1007 17.29 11.64 12.77
CA THR A 1007 16.12 12.44 12.39
C THR A 1007 16.11 13.77 13.16
N PRO A 1008 15.76 14.91 12.52
CA PRO A 1008 15.59 16.17 13.24
C PRO A 1008 14.68 16.00 14.46
N ARG A 1009 15.02 16.65 15.58
CA ARG A 1009 14.35 16.43 16.87
C ARG A 1009 12.83 16.55 16.79
N ASP A 1010 12.33 17.58 16.12
CA ASP A 1010 10.90 17.87 16.04
C ASP A 1010 10.19 16.76 15.24
N THR A 1011 10.76 16.35 14.11
CA THR A 1011 10.32 15.18 13.32
C THR A 1011 10.39 13.85 14.09
N PHE A 1012 11.39 13.65 14.94
CA PHE A 1012 11.48 12.47 15.81
C PHE A 1012 10.35 12.44 16.85
N ILE A 1013 10.03 13.59 17.45
CA ILE A 1013 8.93 13.70 18.42
C ILE A 1013 7.59 13.40 17.73
N ASP A 1014 7.37 13.93 16.54
CA ASP A 1014 6.15 13.70 15.77
C ASP A 1014 6.01 12.24 15.35
N LEU A 1015 7.08 11.62 14.86
CA LEU A 1015 7.10 10.20 14.49
C LEU A 1015 6.79 9.27 15.67
N VAL A 1016 7.30 9.58 16.87
CA VAL A 1016 6.98 8.81 18.08
C VAL A 1016 5.53 9.03 18.53
N ARG A 1017 4.99 10.25 18.39
CA ARG A 1017 3.58 10.54 18.71
C ARG A 1017 2.61 9.86 17.74
N GLU A 1018 2.92 9.86 16.45
CA GLU A 1018 2.17 9.14 15.43
C GLU A 1018 2.16 7.64 15.70
N ALA A 1019 3.32 7.06 16.01
CA ALA A 1019 3.41 5.65 16.38
C ALA A 1019 2.61 5.31 17.64
N CYS A 1020 2.59 6.19 18.66
CA CYS A 1020 1.72 5.99 19.83
C CYS A 1020 0.23 5.94 19.43
N ALA A 1021 -0.22 6.87 18.59
CA ALA A 1021 -1.61 6.92 18.14
C ALA A 1021 -1.98 5.68 17.31
N GLU A 1022 -1.06 5.22 16.46
CA GLU A 1022 -1.29 4.05 15.62
C GLU A 1022 -1.24 2.72 16.41
N ILE A 1023 -0.38 2.62 17.44
CA ILE A 1023 -0.39 1.49 18.39
C ILE A 1023 -1.73 1.40 19.12
N ASP A 1024 -2.25 2.52 19.64
CA ASP A 1024 -3.55 2.54 20.33
C ASP A 1024 -4.69 2.11 19.39
N GLN A 1025 -4.77 2.71 18.20
CA GLN A 1025 -5.82 2.41 17.22
C GLN A 1025 -5.80 0.94 16.78
N ARG A 1026 -4.62 0.40 16.44
CA ARG A 1026 -4.50 -0.99 15.96
C ARG A 1026 -4.76 -2.02 17.06
N THR A 1027 -4.45 -1.68 18.31
CA THR A 1027 -4.79 -2.52 19.47
C THR A 1027 -6.31 -2.57 19.64
N GLU A 1028 -7.03 -1.46 19.48
CA GLU A 1028 -8.50 -1.46 19.49
C GLU A 1028 -9.12 -2.22 18.31
N ASP A 1029 -8.58 -2.03 17.09
CA ASP A 1029 -9.04 -2.73 15.90
C ASP A 1029 -8.86 -4.25 16.01
N PHE A 1030 -7.76 -4.71 16.60
CA PHE A 1030 -7.54 -6.13 16.92
C PHE A 1030 -8.63 -6.66 17.86
N LEU A 1031 -8.96 -5.93 18.94
CA LEU A 1031 -9.95 -6.36 19.92
C LEU A 1031 -11.36 -6.43 19.32
N LYS A 1032 -11.68 -5.52 18.41
CA LYS A 1032 -12.94 -5.53 17.67
C LYS A 1032 -13.00 -6.69 16.68
N ALA A 1033 -11.93 -6.92 15.90
CA ALA A 1033 -11.85 -8.02 14.95
C ALA A 1033 -11.84 -9.40 15.65
N ALA A 1034 -11.24 -9.50 16.85
CA ALA A 1034 -11.30 -10.68 17.70
C ALA A 1034 -12.74 -11.00 18.12
N ALA A 1035 -13.54 -9.98 18.48
CA ALA A 1035 -14.94 -10.15 18.83
C ALA A 1035 -15.83 -10.49 17.61
N GLU A 1036 -15.49 -9.99 16.42
CA GLU A 1036 -16.22 -10.21 15.18
C GLU A 1036 -15.80 -11.51 14.43
N GLN A 1037 -14.77 -12.21 14.92
CA GLN A 1037 -14.23 -13.47 14.39
C GLN A 1037 -13.68 -13.41 12.96
N ASP A 1038 -13.20 -12.23 12.52
CA ASP A 1038 -12.57 -12.08 11.21
C ASP A 1038 -11.06 -12.33 11.26
N LEU A 1039 -10.67 -13.57 10.97
CA LEU A 1039 -9.27 -14.03 11.01
C LEU A 1039 -8.37 -13.32 9.99
N THR A 1040 -8.92 -12.83 8.88
CA THR A 1040 -8.12 -12.17 7.83
C THR A 1040 -7.71 -10.78 8.30
N VAL A 1041 -8.68 -10.04 8.85
CA VAL A 1041 -8.46 -8.70 9.41
C VAL A 1041 -7.58 -8.76 10.67
N LEU A 1042 -7.74 -9.80 11.49
CA LEU A 1042 -6.87 -10.06 12.66
C LEU A 1042 -5.40 -10.22 12.27
N VAL A 1043 -5.10 -11.08 11.30
CA VAL A 1043 -3.72 -11.32 10.85
C VAL A 1043 -3.11 -10.04 10.25
N GLN A 1044 -3.89 -9.30 9.46
CA GLN A 1044 -3.40 -8.06 8.85
C GLN A 1044 -3.10 -6.97 9.89
N ASN A 1045 -3.96 -6.81 10.90
CA ASN A 1045 -3.76 -5.83 11.97
C ASN A 1045 -2.56 -6.18 12.86
N LEU A 1046 -2.42 -7.47 13.23
CA LEU A 1046 -1.28 -7.95 14.02
C LEU A 1046 0.05 -7.83 13.26
N HIS A 1047 0.05 -8.14 11.97
CA HIS A 1047 1.22 -8.01 11.10
C HIS A 1047 1.70 -6.55 11.00
N THR A 1048 0.77 -5.62 10.82
CA THR A 1048 1.07 -4.18 10.74
C THR A 1048 1.57 -3.64 12.08
N LEU A 1049 0.90 -3.99 13.18
CA LEU A 1049 1.26 -3.57 14.53
C LEU A 1049 2.63 -4.12 14.96
N ARG A 1050 2.95 -5.36 14.57
CA ARG A 1050 4.28 -5.96 14.75
C ARG A 1050 5.36 -5.14 14.05
N GLY A 1051 5.15 -4.77 12.78
CA GLY A 1051 6.11 -3.96 12.01
C GLY A 1051 6.36 -2.59 12.65
N LEU A 1052 5.29 -1.90 13.06
CA LEU A 1052 5.36 -0.59 13.71
C LEU A 1052 6.12 -0.65 15.05
N CYS A 1053 5.77 -1.62 15.91
CA CYS A 1053 6.38 -1.77 17.23
C CYS A 1053 7.88 -2.08 17.14
N LEU A 1054 8.27 -2.93 16.18
CA LEU A 1054 9.67 -3.27 15.96
C LEU A 1054 10.47 -2.08 15.42
N ASN A 1055 9.88 -1.23 14.58
CA ASN A 1055 10.55 -0.05 14.05
C ASN A 1055 10.86 0.98 15.13
N ILE A 1056 9.97 1.17 16.11
CA ILE A 1056 10.14 2.17 17.17
C ILE A 1056 10.78 1.65 18.47
N GLY A 1057 11.17 0.37 18.48
CA GLY A 1057 11.82 -0.25 19.65
C GLY A 1057 10.86 -0.71 20.75
N ALA A 1058 9.56 -0.84 20.48
CA ALA A 1058 8.55 -1.42 21.37
C ALA A 1058 8.52 -2.96 21.23
N SER A 1059 9.66 -3.61 21.51
CA SER A 1059 9.90 -5.02 21.19
C SER A 1059 8.95 -6.00 21.87
N ASP A 1060 8.52 -5.72 23.11
CA ASP A 1060 7.64 -6.61 23.88
C ASP A 1060 6.24 -6.71 23.25
N LEU A 1061 5.65 -5.56 22.89
CA LEU A 1061 4.36 -5.52 22.20
C LEU A 1061 4.45 -6.12 20.79
N GLY A 1062 5.56 -5.88 20.08
CA GLY A 1062 5.81 -6.48 18.77
C GLY A 1062 5.94 -8.01 18.82
N CYS A 1063 6.53 -8.56 19.88
CA CYS A 1063 6.64 -10.01 20.10
C CYS A 1063 5.28 -10.63 20.44
N LEU A 1064 4.49 -9.97 21.29
CA LEU A 1064 3.14 -10.40 21.63
C LEU A 1064 2.23 -10.38 20.40
N ALA A 1065 2.31 -9.33 19.57
CA ALA A 1065 1.57 -9.23 18.31
C ALA A 1065 1.95 -10.36 17.34
N GLY A 1066 3.23 -10.71 17.23
CA GLY A 1066 3.71 -11.82 16.39
C GLY A 1066 3.21 -13.19 16.87
N THR A 1067 3.17 -13.41 18.18
CA THR A 1067 2.65 -14.66 18.76
C THR A 1067 1.15 -14.82 18.48
N LEU A 1068 0.39 -13.73 18.61
CA LEU A 1068 -1.04 -13.72 18.27
C LEU A 1068 -1.29 -13.86 16.77
N GLU A 1069 -0.40 -13.34 15.92
CA GLU A 1069 -0.49 -13.49 14.47
C GLU A 1069 -0.38 -14.97 14.07
N GLU A 1070 0.56 -15.72 14.69
CA GLU A 1070 0.72 -17.15 14.48
C GLU A 1070 -0.49 -17.94 14.96
N GLN A 1071 -1.03 -17.61 16.13
CA GLN A 1071 -2.25 -18.24 16.66
C GLN A 1071 -3.49 -17.97 15.78
N ALA A 1072 -3.60 -16.75 15.24
CA ALA A 1072 -4.66 -16.39 14.29
C ALA A 1072 -4.52 -17.14 12.96
N ARG A 1073 -3.31 -17.30 12.44
CA ARG A 1073 -3.05 -18.11 11.24
C ARG A 1073 -3.31 -19.60 11.47
N ALA A 1074 -3.06 -20.11 12.69
CA ALA A 1074 -3.36 -21.48 13.08
C ALA A 1074 -4.86 -21.73 13.35
N GLY A 1075 -5.67 -20.67 13.41
CA GLY A 1075 -7.11 -20.76 13.69
C GLY A 1075 -7.45 -21.07 15.15
N ASP A 1076 -6.52 -20.86 16.09
CA ASP A 1076 -6.73 -21.12 17.52
C ASP A 1076 -7.48 -19.97 18.21
N ARG A 1077 -8.82 -20.04 18.13
CA ARG A 1077 -9.72 -18.98 18.58
C ARG A 1077 -9.75 -18.81 20.11
N ALA A 1078 -9.59 -19.89 20.86
CA ALA A 1078 -9.62 -19.85 22.32
C ALA A 1078 -8.39 -19.12 22.88
N ALA A 1079 -7.23 -19.31 22.25
CA ALA A 1079 -6.00 -18.60 22.61
C ALA A 1079 -6.10 -17.08 22.35
N LEU A 1080 -6.72 -16.68 21.23
CA LEU A 1080 -6.90 -15.26 20.88
C LEU A 1080 -7.85 -14.53 21.84
N GLU A 1081 -8.96 -15.15 22.23
CA GLU A 1081 -9.89 -14.56 23.21
C GLU A 1081 -9.25 -14.42 24.60
N GLN A 1082 -8.43 -15.40 25.00
CA GLN A 1082 -7.74 -15.38 26.28
C GLN A 1082 -6.63 -14.32 26.33
N ALA A 1083 -5.93 -14.09 25.21
CA ALA A 1083 -4.84 -13.13 25.11
C ALA A 1083 -5.28 -11.68 24.83
N ALA A 1084 -6.54 -11.45 24.46
CA ALA A 1084 -7.06 -10.12 24.16
C ALA A 1084 -6.91 -9.11 25.32
N ALA A 1085 -7.16 -9.54 26.56
CA ALA A 1085 -7.02 -8.68 27.74
C ALA A 1085 -5.55 -8.31 28.03
N GLU A 1086 -4.64 -9.26 27.84
CA GLU A 1086 -3.19 -9.07 28.00
C GLU A 1086 -2.63 -8.15 26.91
N PHE A 1087 -3.11 -8.32 25.67
CA PHE A 1087 -2.72 -7.48 24.54
C PHE A 1087 -3.15 -6.02 24.72
N ARG A 1088 -4.38 -5.78 25.22
CA ARG A 1088 -4.87 -4.43 25.56
C ARG A 1088 -4.00 -3.77 26.62
N ALA A 1089 -3.62 -4.51 27.66
CA ALA A 1089 -2.79 -3.99 28.74
C ALA A 1089 -1.37 -3.64 28.24
N ALA A 1090 -0.77 -4.53 27.45
CA ALA A 1090 0.56 -4.32 26.86
C ALA A 1090 0.61 -3.12 25.89
N GLY A 1091 -0.45 -2.92 25.08
CA GLY A 1091 -0.59 -1.76 24.20
C GLY A 1091 -0.58 -0.44 24.98
N ALA A 1092 -1.46 -0.32 25.98
CA ALA A 1092 -1.57 0.89 26.80
C ALA A 1092 -0.28 1.20 27.59
N GLU A 1093 0.40 0.18 28.11
CA GLU A 1093 1.65 0.38 28.86
C GLU A 1093 2.82 0.80 27.96
N THR A 1094 2.86 0.29 26.73
CA THR A 1094 3.84 0.66 25.71
C THR A 1094 3.69 2.13 25.31
N VAL A 1095 2.46 2.57 25.02
CA VAL A 1095 2.17 3.99 24.72
C VAL A 1095 2.55 4.89 25.88
N ALA A 1096 2.16 4.53 27.11
CA ALA A 1096 2.52 5.30 28.31
C ALA A 1096 4.04 5.39 28.54
N SER A 1097 4.80 4.37 28.14
CA SER A 1097 6.25 4.33 28.27
C SER A 1097 6.95 5.17 27.18
N LEU A 1098 6.42 5.19 25.95
CA LEU A 1098 6.90 6.04 24.85
C LEU A 1098 6.62 7.53 25.13
N THR A 1099 5.43 7.85 25.65
CA THR A 1099 5.08 9.22 26.08
C THR A 1099 6.01 9.70 27.20
N ARG A 1100 6.26 8.86 28.22
CA ARG A 1100 7.24 9.19 29.28
C ARG A 1100 8.64 9.44 28.73
N TYR A 1101 9.08 8.69 27.71
CA TYR A 1101 10.38 8.93 27.08
C TYR A 1101 10.44 10.30 26.39
N LEU A 1102 9.38 10.70 25.69
CA LEU A 1102 9.30 12.03 25.08
C LEU A 1102 9.36 13.17 26.13
N ASP A 1103 8.72 12.97 27.29
CA ASP A 1103 8.75 13.94 28.40
C ASP A 1103 10.13 14.07 29.06
N THR A 1104 11.01 13.07 28.91
CA THR A 1104 12.40 13.14 29.42
C THR A 1104 13.35 13.93 28.52
N LEU A 1105 12.92 14.34 27.32
CA LEU A 1105 13.76 15.13 26.42
C LEU A 1105 13.91 16.58 26.93
N PRO A 1106 15.14 17.11 27.04
CA PRO A 1106 15.36 18.46 27.57
C PRO A 1106 14.66 19.52 26.71
N PRO A 1107 14.11 20.60 27.30
CA PRO A 1107 13.48 21.68 26.52
C PRO A 1107 14.49 22.29 25.54
N LYS A 1108 13.97 22.77 24.39
CA LYS A 1108 14.78 23.41 23.32
C LYS A 1108 15.64 24.50 23.98
N ALA A 1109 16.97 24.38 23.88
CA ALA A 1109 17.86 25.41 24.38
C ALA A 1109 17.52 26.69 23.62
N VAL A 1110 16.92 27.66 24.31
CA VAL A 1110 16.79 29.02 23.80
C VAL A 1110 18.22 29.53 23.68
N SER A 1111 18.71 29.62 22.44
CA SER A 1111 19.96 30.29 22.13
C SER A 1111 19.87 31.72 22.66
N ALA A 1112 20.57 32.01 23.75
CA ALA A 1112 20.83 33.37 24.16
C ALA A 1112 21.75 34.01 23.11
N ALA A 1113 21.15 34.85 22.27
CA ALA A 1113 21.81 35.88 21.46
C ALA A 1113 21.08 37.21 21.74
#